data_AF-A0A961RNV5-F1
#
_entry.id   AF-A0A961RNV5-F1
#
_cell.length_a   1.000
_cell.length_b   1.000
_cell.length_c   1.000
_cell.angle_alpha   90.00
_cell.angle_beta   90.00
_cell.angle_gamma   90.00
#
_symmetry.space_group_name_H-M   'P 1'
#
loop_
_entity.id
_entity.type
_entity.pdbx_description
1 polymer ?
#
loop_
_entity_poly.entity_id
_entity_poly.type
_entity_poly.pdbx_seq_one_letter_code
_entity_poly.pdbx_strand_id
1 'polypeptide(L)'
;MVATIDIFKGSLLETSYYNVYFNIILGGSITVREADRIELAIVPDPGGGFVPTPEQSAMRLVLHGTGFAYDGDGAVIAGTVQTIDFYNSLGFIAQLTGYPIDGAELFAAFDAVRQSLDLGPIFDILYNRVPYLVNGSEEGDYFGAASLGDTFYGNGGDDQLNGAGGDDTIHGGPGNDKLDGGADNDTIFGDEGDDLIIHSTGTDMLDGGPGTDYISFRNSLGEGPFIVDLTEGEYSGGGDTVSLVSVEGIIGNSSTSGDIFIGNDDDNVFVPQGFNITIDGRGGHDRLIFHRNDDFYGGPTRDMSVTIDAVAGTVSTSPVPDNIHFTSIESFAGSQSADTFLGSDRDEEFLPMGGADTVHGSGGIDTLSYELEQVVPNSSTIKQGAVVDLSTNTAVDTGGQTDTISGIENVTGSTLGDTLAGDEGSNVLRGLDGDDTLNGRGGMDRLEGGAGDDIHTGGDGADTFVVNPGDGTDTITDFEIGVDKLDLSAFDAAVAASAIENALPGSVIILFPDGSSITLEGLNLGDFSLAEVILGNSAPTGILPDGELVIPENALGGEAVTTFAAVDPDAADTHVFELLNDASGLFELDGGMLKVAAGAVIDYEAATSHTIRVSVTDDAGASFEKDFVIQVTNMPVSDIALASGGTVEENAAGGTVVATFEASENPVEPSATFALVDDANSLFVLDGNTLKV
;
A
#
# COMPACT_ATOMS: atom_id res chain seq x y z
N MET A 1 1.19 20.41 -31.78
CA MET A 1 0.18 20.57 -30.72
C MET A 1 -1.12 20.01 -31.26
N VAL A 2 -1.29 18.71 -31.08
CA VAL A 2 -2.54 18.02 -31.37
C VAL A 2 -2.83 17.24 -30.09
N ALA A 3 -3.78 17.72 -29.30
CA ALA A 3 -4.32 16.98 -28.17
C ALA A 3 -5.08 15.77 -28.72
N THR A 4 -4.78 14.59 -28.21
CA THR A 4 -5.35 13.31 -28.65
C THR A 4 -6.08 12.73 -27.45
N ILE A 5 -7.40 12.61 -27.53
CA ILE A 5 -8.14 11.71 -26.64
C ILE A 5 -8.10 10.34 -27.35
N ASP A 6 -7.23 9.44 -26.88
CA ASP A 6 -7.09 8.08 -27.40
C ASP A 6 -7.80 7.13 -26.42
N ILE A 7 -8.85 6.43 -26.86
CA ILE A 7 -9.80 5.72 -25.98
C ILE A 7 -9.81 4.21 -26.28
N PHE A 8 -8.64 3.58 -26.40
CA PHE A 8 -8.55 2.11 -26.52
C PHE A 8 -7.50 1.51 -25.58
N LYS A 9 -7.91 0.45 -24.87
CA LYS A 9 -7.01 -0.52 -24.22
C LYS A 9 -6.40 -1.46 -25.28
N GLY A 10 -5.07 -1.57 -25.32
CA GLY A 10 -4.39 -2.79 -25.79
C GLY A 10 -4.17 -3.00 -27.30
N SER A 11 -3.62 -2.03 -28.04
CA SER A 11 -2.91 -2.37 -29.28
C SER A 11 -1.68 -1.51 -29.52
N LEU A 12 -0.52 -2.16 -29.64
CA LEU A 12 0.65 -1.64 -30.35
C LEU A 12 0.24 -1.25 -31.77
N LEU A 13 -0.15 0.00 -31.97
CA LEU A 13 -0.36 0.60 -33.27
C LEU A 13 0.34 1.95 -33.30
N GLU A 14 1.66 1.88 -33.49
CA GLU A 14 2.39 2.95 -34.15
C GLU A 14 1.69 3.26 -35.48
N THR A 15 0.97 4.39 -35.53
CA THR A 15 1.00 5.42 -36.58
C THR A 15 -0.34 6.18 -36.67
N SER A 16 -0.30 7.47 -36.35
CA SER A 16 -1.21 8.52 -36.86
C SER A 16 -2.71 8.34 -36.61
N TYR A 17 -3.11 8.25 -35.33
CA TYR A 17 -4.52 8.20 -34.89
C TYR A 17 -5.28 9.54 -34.93
N TYR A 18 -4.65 10.62 -35.43
CA TYR A 18 -5.25 11.95 -35.57
C TYR A 18 -6.54 12.02 -36.40
N ASN A 19 -6.90 10.97 -37.15
CA ASN A 19 -8.05 10.94 -38.05
C ASN A 19 -9.21 10.02 -37.62
N VAL A 20 -9.10 9.25 -36.53
CA VAL A 20 -10.09 8.20 -36.19
C VAL A 20 -11.15 8.71 -35.20
N TYR A 21 -10.76 9.46 -34.16
CA TYR A 21 -11.66 9.85 -33.06
C TYR A 21 -12.68 10.93 -33.42
N PHE A 22 -12.28 11.92 -34.21
CA PHE A 22 -13.22 12.95 -34.65
C PHE A 22 -14.23 12.45 -35.69
N ASN A 23 -13.93 11.38 -36.45
CA ASN A 23 -14.91 10.81 -37.39
C ASN A 23 -16.08 10.09 -36.68
N ILE A 24 -15.87 9.60 -35.45
CA ILE A 24 -16.90 8.94 -34.62
C ILE A 24 -17.96 9.94 -34.16
N ILE A 25 -17.54 11.13 -33.72
CA ILE A 25 -18.42 12.23 -33.30
C ILE A 25 -19.24 12.78 -34.48
N LEU A 26 -18.69 12.74 -35.71
CA LEU A 26 -19.30 13.35 -36.90
C LEU A 26 -20.28 12.44 -37.65
N GLY A 27 -20.20 11.13 -37.42
CA GLY A 27 -21.13 10.13 -37.95
C GLY A 27 -22.29 9.76 -37.00
N GLY A 28 -22.23 10.18 -35.74
CA GLY A 28 -23.24 9.86 -34.73
C GLY A 28 -24.60 10.50 -35.03
N SER A 29 -25.68 9.79 -34.71
CA SER A 29 -27.03 10.37 -34.66
C SER A 29 -27.44 10.55 -33.22
N ILE A 30 -28.15 11.64 -32.93
CA ILE A 30 -28.80 11.76 -31.62
C ILE A 30 -29.89 10.67 -31.55
N THR A 31 -29.70 9.69 -30.66
CA THR A 31 -30.60 8.56 -30.44
C THR A 31 -31.60 8.82 -29.31
N VAL A 32 -31.26 9.69 -28.35
CA VAL A 32 -32.14 10.09 -27.23
C VAL A 32 -32.26 11.61 -27.16
N ARG A 33 -33.49 12.10 -26.94
CA ARG A 33 -33.82 13.51 -26.75
C ARG A 33 -34.76 13.67 -25.58
N GLU A 34 -34.22 14.14 -24.47
CA GLU A 34 -34.96 14.42 -23.25
C GLU A 34 -34.71 15.89 -22.84
N ALA A 35 -35.44 16.38 -21.85
CA ALA A 35 -35.32 17.77 -21.40
C ALA A 35 -34.01 18.05 -20.63
N ASP A 36 -33.38 16.97 -20.17
CA ASP A 36 -32.22 16.91 -19.29
C ASP A 36 -31.11 15.98 -19.82
N ARG A 37 -31.33 15.30 -20.94
CA ARG A 37 -30.39 14.31 -21.50
C ARG A 37 -30.44 14.24 -23.02
N ILE A 38 -29.27 14.15 -23.64
CA ILE A 38 -29.07 13.91 -25.08
C ILE A 38 -28.08 12.75 -25.22
N GLU A 39 -28.39 11.74 -26.03
CA GLU A 39 -27.45 10.65 -26.34
C GLU A 39 -27.10 10.68 -27.82
N LEU A 40 -25.80 10.65 -28.12
CA LEU A 40 -25.22 10.55 -29.45
C LEU A 40 -24.57 9.18 -29.57
N ALA A 41 -24.94 8.40 -30.59
CA ALA A 41 -24.36 7.08 -30.84
C ALA A 41 -24.02 6.91 -32.32
N ILE A 42 -23.01 6.09 -32.61
CA ILE A 42 -22.69 5.72 -33.99
C ILE A 42 -23.80 4.84 -34.55
N VAL A 43 -24.43 5.29 -35.63
CA VAL A 43 -25.46 4.52 -36.34
C VAL A 43 -24.99 4.20 -37.76
N PRO A 44 -25.36 3.05 -38.33
CA PRO A 44 -25.07 2.73 -39.72
C PRO A 44 -25.65 3.79 -40.67
N ASP A 45 -24.88 4.24 -41.68
CA ASP A 45 -25.39 5.12 -42.73
C ASP A 45 -25.99 4.27 -43.87
N PRO A 46 -27.33 4.26 -44.03
CA PRO A 46 -27.97 3.44 -45.06
C PRO A 46 -27.74 3.95 -46.49
N GLY A 47 -27.20 5.16 -46.69
CA GLY A 47 -26.93 5.77 -47.99
C GLY A 47 -25.45 5.76 -48.43
N GLY A 48 -24.50 5.72 -47.48
CA GLY A 48 -23.07 5.89 -47.72
C GLY A 48 -22.20 4.63 -47.64
N GLY A 49 -22.76 3.49 -47.21
CA GLY A 49 -22.04 2.20 -47.18
C GLY A 49 -21.13 2.00 -45.96
N PHE A 50 -21.17 2.90 -44.97
CA PHE A 50 -20.46 2.74 -43.70
C PHE A 50 -21.24 1.79 -42.77
N VAL A 51 -20.56 0.74 -42.31
CA VAL A 51 -21.06 -0.21 -41.31
C VAL A 51 -20.06 -0.22 -40.14
N PRO A 52 -20.45 0.28 -38.95
CA PRO A 52 -19.55 0.30 -37.80
C PRO A 52 -19.19 -1.12 -37.33
N THR A 53 -17.97 -1.30 -36.81
CA THR A 53 -17.60 -2.53 -36.09
C THR A 53 -18.42 -2.69 -34.80
N PRO A 54 -18.42 -3.87 -34.16
CA PRO A 54 -19.05 -4.03 -32.84
C PRO A 54 -18.50 -3.04 -31.79
N GLU A 55 -17.18 -2.80 -31.73
CA GLU A 55 -16.62 -1.80 -30.81
C GLU A 55 -17.11 -0.39 -31.15
N GLN A 56 -17.15 -0.04 -32.44
CA GLN A 56 -17.65 1.25 -32.90
C GLN A 56 -19.14 1.45 -32.61
N SER A 57 -19.95 0.40 -32.73
CA SER A 57 -21.38 0.46 -32.44
C SER A 57 -21.69 0.61 -30.95
N ALA A 58 -20.73 0.28 -30.09
CA ALA A 58 -20.88 0.40 -28.64
C ALA A 58 -20.52 1.79 -28.11
N MET A 59 -19.82 2.62 -28.90
CA MET A 59 -19.45 3.97 -28.51
C MET A 59 -20.67 4.90 -28.46
N ARG A 60 -20.84 5.60 -27.34
CA ARG A 60 -21.87 6.63 -27.16
C ARG A 60 -21.37 7.79 -26.29
N LEU A 61 -21.88 8.97 -26.58
CA LEU A 61 -21.67 10.20 -25.82
C LEU A 61 -23.02 10.63 -25.21
N VAL A 62 -23.05 10.88 -23.91
CA VAL A 62 -24.28 11.30 -23.22
C VAL A 62 -24.06 12.70 -22.64
N LEU A 63 -24.82 13.67 -23.12
CA LEU A 63 -24.84 15.03 -22.59
C LEU A 63 -25.94 15.12 -21.54
N HIS A 64 -25.57 15.44 -20.30
CA HIS A 64 -26.52 15.72 -19.22
C HIS A 64 -26.64 17.23 -19.03
N GLY A 65 -27.84 17.71 -18.72
CA GLY A 65 -28.05 19.15 -18.62
C GLY A 65 -29.45 19.56 -18.21
N THR A 66 -29.79 20.83 -18.45
CA THR A 66 -31.13 21.36 -18.14
C THR A 66 -31.66 22.23 -19.27
N GLY A 67 -32.97 22.12 -19.50
CA GLY A 67 -33.69 23.02 -20.40
C GLY A 67 -33.39 22.80 -21.88
N PHE A 68 -33.00 21.58 -22.28
CA PHE A 68 -32.79 21.27 -23.69
C PHE A 68 -34.08 21.44 -24.49
N ALA A 69 -33.99 22.25 -25.55
CA ALA A 69 -35.08 22.48 -26.48
C ALA A 69 -34.63 22.16 -27.91
N TYR A 70 -35.56 21.63 -28.70
CA TYR A 70 -35.30 21.15 -30.05
C TYR A 70 -36.19 21.88 -31.06
N ASP A 71 -35.67 22.12 -32.27
CA ASP A 71 -36.49 22.61 -33.38
C ASP A 71 -37.35 21.51 -34.02
N GLY A 72 -38.09 21.86 -35.08
CA GLY A 72 -38.97 20.93 -35.80
C GLY A 72 -38.23 19.80 -36.54
N ASP A 73 -36.92 19.94 -36.74
CA ASP A 73 -36.04 18.96 -37.39
C ASP A 73 -35.19 18.19 -36.37
N GLY A 74 -35.34 18.50 -35.07
CA GLY A 74 -34.71 17.80 -33.96
C GLY A 74 -33.30 18.28 -33.61
N ALA A 75 -32.88 19.45 -34.07
CA ALA A 75 -31.63 20.12 -33.69
C ALA A 75 -31.77 20.83 -32.34
N VAL A 76 -30.70 20.86 -31.54
CA VAL A 76 -30.68 21.53 -30.23
C VAL A 76 -30.59 23.05 -30.45
N ILE A 77 -31.56 23.79 -29.93
CA ILE A 77 -31.66 25.26 -30.11
C ILE A 77 -31.56 26.06 -28.80
N ALA A 78 -31.64 25.39 -27.66
CA ALA A 78 -31.42 25.97 -26.34
C ALA A 78 -31.15 24.86 -25.33
N GLY A 79 -30.65 25.25 -24.16
CA GLY A 79 -30.36 24.36 -23.04
C GLY A 79 -28.91 24.48 -22.61
N THR A 80 -28.62 23.94 -21.45
CA THR A 80 -27.30 24.01 -20.84
C THR A 80 -26.82 22.61 -20.55
N VAL A 81 -25.71 22.23 -21.17
CA VAL A 81 -24.99 20.99 -20.85
C VAL A 81 -24.21 21.22 -19.55
N GLN A 82 -24.34 20.30 -18.62
CA GLN A 82 -23.68 20.30 -17.32
C GLN A 82 -22.56 19.27 -17.24
N THR A 83 -22.77 18.08 -17.81
CA THR A 83 -21.75 17.02 -17.90
C THR A 83 -21.82 16.30 -19.25
N ILE A 84 -20.71 15.67 -19.63
CA ILE A 84 -20.58 14.88 -20.84
C ILE A 84 -19.94 13.53 -20.48
N ASP A 85 -20.68 12.45 -20.67
CA ASP A 85 -20.24 11.09 -20.34
C ASP A 85 -19.86 10.31 -21.61
N PHE A 86 -18.72 9.63 -21.58
CA PHE A 86 -18.17 8.82 -22.66
C PHE A 86 -18.32 7.34 -22.31
N TYR A 87 -18.74 6.52 -23.29
CA TYR A 87 -18.91 5.08 -23.13
C TYR A 87 -18.37 4.29 -24.32
N ASN A 88 -17.87 3.07 -24.09
CA ASN A 88 -17.44 2.11 -25.10
C ASN A 88 -18.11 0.73 -24.88
N SER A 89 -17.54 -0.33 -25.48
CA SER A 89 -18.02 -1.71 -25.32
C SER A 89 -17.81 -2.30 -23.92
N LEU A 90 -16.90 -1.74 -23.11
CA LEU A 90 -16.59 -2.18 -21.76
C LEU A 90 -17.44 -1.45 -20.72
N GLY A 91 -17.80 -0.18 -20.97
CA GLY A 91 -18.65 0.55 -20.04
C GLY A 91 -18.52 2.05 -20.15
N PHE A 92 -18.67 2.72 -19.00
CA PHE A 92 -18.32 4.12 -18.81
C PHE A 92 -16.80 4.27 -18.91
N ILE A 93 -16.35 5.39 -19.46
CA ILE A 93 -14.94 5.69 -19.69
C ILE A 93 -14.56 6.96 -18.94
N ALA A 94 -15.31 8.04 -19.17
CA ALA A 94 -14.95 9.32 -18.63
C ALA A 94 -16.17 10.21 -18.50
N GLN A 95 -16.11 11.15 -17.56
CA GLN A 95 -17.04 12.26 -17.48
C GLN A 95 -16.25 13.57 -17.52
N LEU A 96 -16.65 14.44 -18.45
CA LEU A 96 -16.22 15.84 -18.45
C LEU A 96 -17.25 16.68 -17.71
N THR A 97 -16.79 17.40 -16.71
CA THR A 97 -17.54 18.42 -15.99
C THR A 97 -16.73 19.72 -15.92
N GLY A 98 -17.29 20.80 -15.36
CA GLY A 98 -16.55 22.04 -15.17
C GLY A 98 -17.42 23.28 -15.21
N TYR A 99 -18.17 23.53 -16.28
CA TYR A 99 -19.03 24.73 -16.40
C TYR A 99 -20.17 24.52 -17.41
N PRO A 100 -21.27 25.29 -17.32
CA PRO A 100 -22.40 25.17 -18.23
C PRO A 100 -22.00 25.51 -19.69
N ILE A 101 -22.02 24.53 -20.58
CA ILE A 101 -21.84 24.73 -22.03
C ILE A 101 -23.21 25.03 -22.65
N ASP A 102 -23.30 26.06 -23.50
CA ASP A 102 -24.51 26.34 -24.25
C ASP A 102 -24.76 25.21 -25.26
N GLY A 103 -25.86 24.47 -25.07
CA GLY A 103 -26.18 23.31 -25.90
C GLY A 103 -26.43 23.67 -27.37
N ALA A 104 -26.85 24.90 -27.67
CA ALA A 104 -26.99 25.38 -29.04
C ALA A 104 -25.64 25.71 -29.67
N GLU A 105 -24.70 26.26 -28.90
CA GLU A 105 -23.33 26.54 -29.36
C GLU A 105 -22.57 25.23 -29.63
N LEU A 106 -22.63 24.28 -28.70
CA LEU A 106 -22.02 22.96 -28.85
C LEU A 106 -22.60 22.19 -30.05
N PHE A 107 -23.93 22.23 -30.23
CA PHE A 107 -24.58 21.60 -31.38
C PHE A 107 -24.21 22.27 -32.71
N ALA A 108 -24.13 23.61 -32.74
CA ALA A 108 -23.68 24.35 -33.92
C ALA A 108 -22.22 24.01 -34.28
N ALA A 109 -21.38 23.78 -33.28
CA ALA A 109 -20.01 23.31 -33.50
C ALA A 109 -20.01 21.90 -34.10
N PHE A 110 -20.75 20.93 -33.54
CA PHE A 110 -20.89 19.60 -34.13
C PHE A 110 -21.38 19.63 -35.59
N ASP A 111 -22.37 20.46 -35.89
CA ASP A 111 -22.89 20.60 -37.26
C ASP A 111 -21.87 21.27 -38.20
N ALA A 112 -21.13 22.29 -37.73
CA ALA A 112 -20.05 22.91 -38.50
C ALA A 112 -18.99 21.88 -38.88
N VAL A 113 -18.55 21.07 -37.92
CA VAL A 113 -17.55 20.03 -38.17
C VAL A 113 -18.12 18.95 -39.12
N ARG A 114 -19.39 18.58 -38.98
CA ARG A 114 -20.03 17.59 -39.88
C ARG A 114 -20.04 18.09 -41.33
N GLN A 115 -20.12 19.40 -41.54
CA GLN A 115 -20.19 20.01 -42.87
C GLN A 115 -18.83 20.31 -43.49
N SER A 116 -17.83 20.70 -42.69
CA SER A 116 -16.53 21.18 -43.18
C SER A 116 -15.33 20.33 -42.77
N LEU A 117 -15.52 19.38 -41.84
CA LEU A 117 -14.46 18.64 -41.13
C LEU A 117 -13.46 19.55 -40.40
N ASP A 118 -13.82 20.82 -40.16
CA ASP A 118 -13.02 21.75 -39.38
C ASP A 118 -13.31 21.55 -37.90
N LEU A 119 -12.34 21.01 -37.16
CA LEU A 119 -12.47 20.72 -35.74
C LEU A 119 -12.32 21.97 -34.86
N GLY A 120 -11.84 23.09 -35.41
CA GLY A 120 -11.51 24.30 -34.66
C GLY A 120 -12.63 24.81 -33.74
N PRO A 121 -13.90 24.87 -34.17
CA PRO A 121 -15.00 25.31 -33.30
C PRO A 121 -15.28 24.38 -32.11
N ILE A 122 -15.17 23.06 -32.29
CA ILE A 122 -15.31 22.09 -31.19
C ILE A 122 -14.11 22.22 -30.24
N PHE A 123 -12.90 22.34 -30.79
CA PHE A 123 -11.70 22.56 -29.98
C PHE A 123 -11.77 23.85 -29.18
N ASP A 124 -12.26 24.96 -29.75
CA ASP A 124 -12.39 26.23 -29.03
C ASP A 124 -13.39 26.13 -27.86
N ILE A 125 -14.52 25.44 -28.06
CA ILE A 125 -15.59 25.34 -27.05
C ILE A 125 -15.22 24.35 -25.95
N LEU A 126 -14.70 23.19 -26.32
CA LEU A 126 -14.36 22.17 -25.35
C LEU A 126 -13.03 22.56 -24.68
N TYR A 127 -11.96 22.82 -25.45
CA TYR A 127 -10.58 22.83 -24.91
C TYR A 127 -10.04 24.21 -24.52
N ASN A 128 -10.50 25.33 -25.12
CA ASN A 128 -9.81 26.62 -24.93
C ASN A 128 -10.55 27.63 -24.04
N ARG A 129 -11.70 27.27 -23.44
CA ARG A 129 -12.57 28.24 -22.77
C ARG A 129 -12.79 28.02 -21.29
N VAL A 130 -12.66 26.80 -20.80
CA VAL A 130 -13.00 26.43 -19.42
C VAL A 130 -12.03 25.36 -18.91
N PRO A 131 -11.56 25.47 -17.66
CA PRO A 131 -10.97 24.36 -16.93
C PRO A 131 -11.86 23.11 -16.98
N TYR A 132 -11.24 21.97 -17.23
CA TYR A 132 -11.88 20.67 -17.15
C TYR A 132 -11.81 20.11 -15.74
N LEU A 133 -12.88 19.40 -15.36
CA LEU A 133 -12.82 18.35 -14.36
C LEU A 133 -13.09 17.04 -15.07
N VAL A 134 -12.03 16.25 -15.26
CA VAL A 134 -12.03 14.92 -15.90
C VAL A 134 -12.10 13.87 -14.81
N ASN A 135 -13.08 12.98 -14.93
CA ASN A 135 -13.22 11.84 -14.03
C ASN A 135 -13.17 10.55 -14.87
N GLY A 136 -12.09 9.79 -14.73
CA GLY A 136 -11.80 8.52 -15.41
C GLY A 136 -12.64 7.36 -14.91
N SER A 137 -12.27 6.15 -15.30
CA SER A 137 -12.97 4.91 -15.01
C SER A 137 -12.23 4.04 -13.99
N GLU A 138 -12.72 2.84 -13.71
CA GLU A 138 -12.02 1.87 -12.85
C GLU A 138 -11.01 1.02 -13.64
N GLU A 139 -10.66 1.45 -14.85
CA GLU A 139 -9.76 0.76 -15.79
C GLU A 139 -8.78 1.78 -16.36
N GLY A 140 -7.56 1.31 -16.71
CA GLY A 140 -6.52 2.18 -17.27
C GLY A 140 -6.96 3.03 -18.47
N ASP A 141 -6.81 4.34 -18.29
CA ASP A 141 -7.23 5.43 -19.15
C ASP A 141 -6.04 6.17 -19.79
N TYR A 142 -6.30 6.91 -20.86
CA TYR A 142 -5.30 7.75 -21.54
C TYR A 142 -5.89 9.12 -21.84
N PHE A 143 -5.45 10.16 -21.12
CA PHE A 143 -5.98 11.51 -21.23
C PHE A 143 -4.90 12.58 -21.44
N GLY A 144 -5.27 13.63 -22.18
CA GLY A 144 -4.44 14.82 -22.38
C GLY A 144 -5.29 16.09 -22.44
N ALA A 145 -4.87 17.14 -21.74
CA ALA A 145 -5.60 18.39 -21.56
C ALA A 145 -5.19 19.52 -22.54
N ALA A 146 -5.83 20.68 -22.34
CA ALA A 146 -5.54 21.90 -23.07
C ALA A 146 -4.50 22.75 -22.32
N SER A 147 -4.26 24.00 -22.74
CA SER A 147 -3.34 24.90 -22.03
C SER A 147 -4.07 25.75 -20.96
N LEU A 148 -4.96 25.13 -20.18
CA LEU A 148 -5.72 25.73 -19.08
C LEU A 148 -5.52 24.87 -17.82
N GLY A 149 -5.60 25.47 -16.63
CA GLY A 149 -5.50 24.72 -15.38
C GLY A 149 -6.72 23.82 -15.15
N ASP A 150 -6.55 22.54 -15.41
CA ASP A 150 -7.53 21.47 -15.42
C ASP A 150 -7.41 20.59 -14.14
N THR A 151 -8.38 19.71 -13.92
CA THR A 151 -8.37 18.73 -12.82
C THR A 151 -8.67 17.33 -13.34
N PHE A 152 -7.83 16.36 -13.02
CA PHE A 152 -7.95 14.96 -13.40
C PHE A 152 -8.11 14.05 -12.18
N TYR A 153 -8.99 13.06 -12.33
CA TYR A 153 -9.08 11.89 -11.47
C TYR A 153 -9.04 10.67 -12.37
N GLY A 154 -7.99 9.86 -12.31
CA GLY A 154 -7.88 8.59 -13.05
C GLY A 154 -8.85 7.55 -12.51
N ASN A 155 -8.89 7.43 -11.18
CA ASN A 155 -9.60 6.42 -10.40
C ASN A 155 -8.87 5.07 -10.45
N GLY A 156 -9.34 4.05 -11.16
CA GLY A 156 -8.76 2.71 -11.03
C GLY A 156 -7.98 2.27 -12.28
N GLY A 157 -6.96 1.43 -12.08
CA GLY A 157 -6.14 0.84 -13.15
C GLY A 157 -5.03 1.77 -13.66
N ASP A 158 -4.10 1.20 -14.43
CA ASP A 158 -2.89 1.93 -14.88
C ASP A 158 -3.19 3.02 -15.92
N ASP A 159 -3.18 4.27 -15.49
CA ASP A 159 -3.57 5.45 -16.25
C ASP A 159 -2.38 6.18 -16.92
N GLN A 160 -2.65 6.95 -17.96
CA GLN A 160 -1.70 7.91 -18.55
C GLN A 160 -2.35 9.27 -18.71
N LEU A 161 -1.98 10.22 -17.86
CA LEU A 161 -2.60 11.53 -17.72
C LEU A 161 -1.60 12.64 -18.05
N ASN A 162 -2.01 13.60 -18.90
CA ASN A 162 -1.19 14.74 -19.31
C ASN A 162 -1.96 16.06 -19.18
N GLY A 163 -1.54 16.96 -18.28
CA GLY A 163 -2.14 18.29 -18.05
C GLY A 163 -1.83 19.30 -19.17
N ALA A 164 -0.71 19.10 -19.86
CA ALA A 164 -0.21 19.91 -20.97
C ALA A 164 0.22 21.33 -20.59
N GLY A 165 -0.68 22.24 -20.22
CA GLY A 165 -0.20 23.49 -19.63
C GLY A 165 -1.28 24.30 -18.94
N GLY A 166 -0.88 25.28 -18.14
CA GLY A 166 -1.76 25.87 -17.13
C GLY A 166 -1.51 25.19 -15.78
N ASP A 167 -2.03 25.76 -14.70
CA ASP A 167 -1.81 25.19 -13.36
C ASP A 167 -2.80 24.02 -13.12
N ASP A 168 -2.35 22.79 -13.37
CA ASP A 168 -3.17 21.57 -13.36
C ASP A 168 -3.22 20.88 -11.98
N THR A 169 -4.25 20.09 -11.74
CA THR A 169 -4.34 19.16 -10.60
C THR A 169 -4.62 17.74 -11.08
N ILE A 170 -3.74 16.80 -10.81
CA ILE A 170 -3.85 15.42 -11.28
C ILE A 170 -3.88 14.47 -10.09
N HIS A 171 -4.84 13.56 -10.06
CA HIS A 171 -4.92 12.40 -9.18
C HIS A 171 -4.91 11.13 -10.04
N GLY A 172 -3.92 10.27 -9.87
CA GLY A 172 -3.86 8.95 -10.53
C GLY A 172 -4.98 8.06 -10.01
N GLY A 173 -4.87 7.65 -8.75
CA GLY A 173 -5.81 6.76 -8.07
C GLY A 173 -5.14 5.39 -7.86
N PRO A 174 -5.90 4.30 -7.59
CA PRO A 174 -5.29 2.98 -7.55
C PRO A 174 -4.81 2.47 -8.91
N GLY A 175 -3.52 2.16 -9.06
CA GLY A 175 -2.93 1.67 -10.31
C GLY A 175 -1.45 2.06 -10.41
N ASN A 176 -0.74 1.55 -11.41
CA ASN A 176 0.62 2.02 -11.70
C ASN A 176 0.54 3.08 -12.81
N ASP A 177 0.42 4.35 -12.43
CA ASP A 177 0.02 5.43 -13.31
C ASP A 177 1.20 6.18 -13.93
N LYS A 178 0.89 6.94 -14.98
CA LYS A 178 1.81 7.84 -15.66
C LYS A 178 1.26 9.25 -15.67
N LEU A 179 1.92 10.14 -14.96
CA LEU A 179 1.40 11.48 -14.73
C LEU A 179 2.39 12.51 -15.29
N ASP A 180 1.90 13.45 -16.10
CA ASP A 180 2.68 14.56 -16.66
C ASP A 180 1.86 15.84 -16.52
N GLY A 181 2.25 16.73 -15.59
CA GLY A 181 1.56 18.02 -15.39
C GLY A 181 1.65 18.91 -16.63
N GLY A 182 2.80 18.92 -17.30
CA GLY A 182 3.07 19.81 -18.41
C GLY A 182 3.64 21.15 -17.96
N ALA A 183 3.34 22.23 -18.67
CA ALA A 183 3.94 23.53 -18.37
C ALA A 183 3.10 24.33 -17.36
N ASP A 184 3.76 25.19 -16.57
CA ASP A 184 3.18 26.03 -15.51
C ASP A 184 3.20 25.30 -14.14
N ASN A 185 2.37 25.63 -13.15
CA ASN A 185 2.57 25.14 -11.78
C ASN A 185 1.54 24.08 -11.42
N ASP A 186 1.97 22.83 -11.44
CA ASP A 186 1.07 21.69 -11.33
C ASP A 186 1.06 21.09 -9.93
N THR A 187 -0.04 20.41 -9.62
CA THR A 187 -0.19 19.59 -8.42
C THR A 187 -0.53 18.17 -8.85
N ILE A 188 0.33 17.21 -8.52
CA ILE A 188 0.18 15.81 -8.95
C ILE A 188 0.20 14.91 -7.72
N PHE A 189 -0.78 14.01 -7.65
CA PHE A 189 -0.90 12.93 -6.68
C PHE A 189 -0.90 11.61 -7.47
N GLY A 190 0.05 10.72 -7.19
CA GLY A 190 0.04 9.35 -7.69
C GLY A 190 -1.12 8.55 -7.11
N ASP A 191 -1.30 8.65 -5.80
CA ASP A 191 -2.22 7.87 -4.97
C ASP A 191 -1.69 6.44 -4.76
N GLU A 192 -2.46 5.36 -4.98
CA GLU A 192 -2.03 3.99 -4.59
C GLU A 192 -1.39 3.26 -5.78
N GLY A 193 -0.14 2.79 -5.66
CA GLY A 193 0.53 1.97 -6.67
C GLY A 193 1.94 2.48 -6.97
N ASP A 194 2.63 1.86 -7.93
CA ASP A 194 3.98 2.28 -8.32
C ASP A 194 3.90 3.26 -9.50
N ASP A 195 3.91 4.56 -9.21
CA ASP A 195 3.63 5.60 -10.21
C ASP A 195 4.88 6.16 -10.89
N LEU A 196 4.71 6.60 -12.13
CA LEU A 196 5.71 7.35 -12.88
C LEU A 196 5.25 8.79 -13.15
N ILE A 197 5.88 9.73 -12.46
CA ILE A 197 5.66 11.15 -12.65
C ILE A 197 6.74 11.74 -13.56
N ILE A 198 6.32 12.31 -14.69
CA ILE A 198 7.20 12.96 -15.65
C ILE A 198 7.38 14.42 -15.26
N HIS A 199 8.62 14.82 -15.03
CA HIS A 199 8.95 16.22 -14.75
C HIS A 199 8.85 17.08 -16.02
N SER A 200 8.27 18.25 -15.84
CA SER A 200 8.03 19.28 -16.83
C SER A 200 8.36 20.68 -16.27
N THR A 201 8.21 21.74 -17.07
CA THR A 201 8.65 23.09 -16.66
C THR A 201 7.64 23.73 -15.72
N GLY A 202 8.06 24.24 -14.56
CA GLY A 202 7.08 24.67 -13.57
C GLY A 202 7.61 24.91 -12.17
N THR A 203 6.72 25.39 -11.31
CA THR A 203 6.86 25.21 -9.86
C THR A 203 5.84 24.20 -9.37
N ASP A 204 6.21 22.93 -9.41
CA ASP A 204 5.26 21.82 -9.23
C ASP A 204 5.29 21.26 -7.80
N MET A 205 4.18 20.65 -7.40
CA MET A 205 4.07 19.84 -6.18
C MET A 205 3.68 18.43 -6.57
N LEU A 206 4.52 17.46 -6.22
CA LEU A 206 4.34 16.05 -6.54
C LEU A 206 4.29 15.24 -5.23
N ASP A 207 3.28 14.39 -5.11
CA ASP A 207 3.15 13.38 -4.06
C ASP A 207 2.95 12.04 -4.77
N GLY A 208 3.86 11.07 -4.60
CA GLY A 208 3.70 9.73 -5.19
C GLY A 208 2.55 9.02 -4.49
N GLY A 209 2.78 8.59 -3.26
CA GLY A 209 1.76 8.05 -2.38
C GLY A 209 2.24 6.74 -1.79
N PRO A 210 1.35 5.78 -1.48
CA PRO A 210 1.76 4.43 -1.16
C PRO A 210 2.24 3.67 -2.41
N GLY A 211 3.50 3.25 -2.41
CA GLY A 211 4.09 2.46 -3.49
C GLY A 211 5.58 2.75 -3.61
N THR A 212 6.21 2.32 -4.71
CA THR A 212 7.54 2.77 -5.12
C THR A 212 7.39 3.73 -6.30
N ASP A 213 7.45 5.02 -6.01
CA ASP A 213 7.12 6.07 -6.99
C ASP A 213 8.35 6.69 -7.64
N TYR A 214 8.25 7.02 -8.93
CA TYR A 214 9.38 7.51 -9.73
C TYR A 214 9.13 8.90 -10.29
N ILE A 215 10.09 9.80 -10.10
CA ILE A 215 10.18 11.04 -10.89
C ILE A 215 11.14 10.88 -12.07
N SER A 216 10.70 11.31 -13.25
CA SER A 216 11.44 11.16 -14.51
C SER A 216 11.77 12.47 -15.19
N PHE A 217 13.06 12.71 -15.38
CA PHE A 217 13.59 13.90 -16.04
C PHE A 217 13.89 13.68 -17.54
N ARG A 218 13.53 12.51 -18.10
CA ARG A 218 13.92 12.09 -19.47
C ARG A 218 13.55 13.09 -20.57
N ASN A 219 12.48 13.86 -20.39
CA ASN A 219 11.95 14.81 -21.38
C ASN A 219 12.34 16.27 -21.12
N SER A 220 13.08 16.57 -20.05
CA SER A 220 13.51 17.93 -19.75
C SER A 220 14.58 18.39 -20.76
N LEU A 221 14.19 19.20 -21.74
CA LEU A 221 15.09 19.64 -22.80
C LEU A 221 15.81 20.93 -22.40
N GLY A 222 17.08 20.80 -21.99
CA GLY A 222 18.02 21.92 -22.07
C GLY A 222 18.38 22.60 -20.76
N GLU A 223 18.10 21.97 -19.63
CA GLU A 223 18.57 22.49 -18.35
C GLU A 223 20.02 22.10 -18.07
N GLY A 224 20.72 22.97 -17.33
CA GLY A 224 22.07 22.67 -16.83
C GLY A 224 22.06 21.48 -15.87
N PRO A 225 23.16 21.22 -15.13
CA PRO A 225 23.11 20.24 -14.06
C PRO A 225 21.97 20.56 -13.08
N PHE A 226 21.22 19.55 -12.66
CA PHE A 226 20.17 19.69 -11.66
C PHE A 226 20.45 18.85 -10.42
N ILE A 227 19.75 19.18 -9.33
CA ILE A 227 19.85 18.48 -8.05
C ILE A 227 18.46 17.98 -7.68
N VAL A 228 18.37 16.70 -7.33
CA VAL A 228 17.21 16.10 -6.67
C VAL A 228 17.65 15.68 -5.28
N ASP A 229 16.94 16.14 -4.25
CA ASP A 229 17.19 15.79 -2.85
C ASP A 229 15.90 15.32 -2.19
N LEU A 230 15.78 13.99 -2.02
CA LEU A 230 14.62 13.34 -1.40
C LEU A 230 14.61 13.54 0.13
N THR A 231 15.74 13.87 0.76
CA THR A 231 15.78 14.23 2.19
C THR A 231 15.12 15.60 2.41
N GLU A 232 15.37 16.56 1.52
CA GLU A 232 14.75 17.89 1.59
C GLU A 232 13.35 17.91 0.93
N GLY A 233 13.04 16.92 0.10
CA GLY A 233 11.80 16.87 -0.69
C GLY A 233 11.82 17.91 -1.80
N GLU A 234 12.97 18.18 -2.40
CA GLU A 234 13.16 19.27 -3.36
C GLU A 234 13.93 18.84 -4.61
N TYR A 235 13.50 19.34 -5.76
CA TYR A 235 14.31 19.45 -6.98
C TYR A 235 14.65 20.91 -7.25
N SER A 236 15.90 21.15 -7.66
CA SER A 236 16.36 22.45 -8.15
C SER A 236 17.22 22.32 -9.41
N GLY A 237 16.76 22.90 -10.51
CA GLY A 237 17.44 22.83 -11.80
C GLY A 237 16.78 23.74 -12.83
N GLY A 238 17.58 24.38 -13.68
CA GLY A 238 17.07 25.09 -14.86
C GLY A 238 16.24 26.37 -14.69
N GLY A 239 15.89 26.72 -13.45
CA GLY A 239 14.97 27.82 -13.14
C GLY A 239 13.61 27.35 -12.63
N ASP A 240 13.39 26.03 -12.62
CA ASP A 240 12.22 25.34 -12.08
C ASP A 240 12.51 24.84 -10.66
N THR A 241 11.45 24.63 -9.88
CA THR A 241 11.52 24.10 -8.51
C THR A 241 10.37 23.14 -8.30
N VAL A 242 10.64 21.95 -7.78
CA VAL A 242 9.57 20.95 -7.54
C VAL A 242 9.64 20.50 -6.09
N SER A 243 8.49 20.47 -5.42
CA SER A 243 8.32 19.84 -4.11
C SER A 243 7.98 18.36 -4.31
N LEU A 244 8.71 17.48 -3.63
CA LEU A 244 8.58 16.04 -3.72
C LEU A 244 8.13 15.48 -2.36
N VAL A 245 7.11 14.64 -2.39
CA VAL A 245 6.57 13.92 -1.23
C VAL A 245 6.36 12.47 -1.66
N SER A 246 6.70 11.49 -0.82
CA SER A 246 6.49 10.06 -1.11
C SER A 246 7.03 9.65 -2.49
N VAL A 247 8.32 9.92 -2.74
CA VAL A 247 9.00 9.53 -3.99
C VAL A 247 10.31 8.86 -3.63
N GLU A 248 10.53 7.67 -4.14
CA GLU A 248 11.69 6.82 -3.84
C GLU A 248 12.60 6.67 -5.08
N GLY A 249 12.05 6.87 -6.27
CA GLY A 249 12.69 6.63 -7.56
C GLY A 249 13.09 7.89 -8.31
N ILE A 250 14.34 7.96 -8.79
CA ILE A 250 14.84 9.07 -9.62
C ILE A 250 15.34 8.53 -10.96
N ILE A 251 14.74 9.00 -12.06
CA ILE A 251 15.16 8.70 -13.42
C ILE A 251 15.80 9.93 -14.05
N GLY A 252 17.11 9.86 -14.27
CA GLY A 252 17.91 10.96 -14.81
C GLY A 252 17.63 11.29 -16.28
N ASN A 253 18.38 12.26 -16.81
CA ASN A 253 18.24 12.75 -18.18
C ASN A 253 19.49 12.51 -19.03
N SER A 254 19.34 11.76 -20.13
CA SER A 254 20.46 11.45 -21.04
C SER A 254 21.15 12.66 -21.71
N SER A 255 20.55 13.85 -21.66
CA SER A 255 21.05 15.07 -22.28
C SER A 255 21.82 16.00 -21.33
N THR A 256 21.80 15.74 -20.02
CA THR A 256 22.43 16.58 -18.99
C THR A 256 23.78 16.02 -18.54
N SER A 257 24.54 16.86 -17.85
CA SER A 257 25.79 16.43 -17.23
C SER A 257 26.10 17.22 -15.97
N GLY A 258 26.60 16.54 -14.94
CA GLY A 258 26.88 17.15 -13.64
C GLY A 258 25.74 17.04 -12.63
N ASP A 259 24.76 16.18 -12.88
CA ASP A 259 23.56 16.05 -12.04
C ASP A 259 23.88 15.40 -10.69
N ILE A 260 23.10 15.74 -9.67
CA ILE A 260 23.25 15.22 -8.31
C ILE A 260 21.93 14.63 -7.84
N PHE A 261 21.94 13.36 -7.43
CA PHE A 261 20.79 12.69 -6.82
C PHE A 261 21.12 12.35 -5.37
N ILE A 262 20.24 12.73 -4.46
CA ILE A 262 20.39 12.51 -3.02
C ILE A 262 19.11 11.81 -2.54
N GLY A 263 19.27 10.63 -1.94
CA GLY A 263 18.19 9.86 -1.34
C GLY A 263 17.78 10.34 0.05
N ASN A 264 17.15 9.46 0.83
CA ASN A 264 16.68 9.66 2.19
C ASN A 264 16.96 8.41 3.06
N ASP A 265 16.33 8.27 4.23
CA ASP A 265 16.60 7.12 5.10
C ASP A 265 15.82 5.84 4.69
N ASP A 266 14.99 5.92 3.65
CA ASP A 266 14.19 4.82 3.07
C ASP A 266 14.92 4.20 1.87
N ASP A 267 14.47 3.05 1.38
CA ASP A 267 15.07 2.37 0.22
C ASP A 267 14.81 3.16 -1.07
N ASN A 268 15.84 3.72 -1.71
CA ASN A 268 15.67 4.53 -2.92
C ASN A 268 16.17 3.83 -4.19
N VAL A 269 15.62 4.22 -5.34
CA VAL A 269 15.97 3.67 -6.65
C VAL A 269 16.51 4.76 -7.58
N PHE A 270 17.75 4.60 -8.02
CA PHE A 270 18.41 5.54 -8.93
C PHE A 270 18.60 4.92 -10.32
N VAL A 271 18.02 5.57 -11.33
CA VAL A 271 18.19 5.22 -12.75
C VAL A 271 18.95 6.35 -13.43
N PRO A 272 20.29 6.41 -13.29
CA PRO A 272 21.07 7.48 -13.87
C PRO A 272 21.02 7.48 -15.40
N GLN A 273 20.89 8.67 -15.97
CA GLN A 273 21.10 8.90 -17.40
C GLN A 273 21.93 10.17 -17.57
N GLY A 274 22.82 10.19 -18.57
CA GLY A 274 23.69 11.34 -18.85
C GLY A 274 25.13 11.08 -18.41
N PHE A 275 25.89 12.17 -18.14
CA PHE A 275 27.33 12.11 -17.86
C PHE A 275 27.69 12.85 -16.55
N ASN A 276 28.71 12.40 -15.83
CA ASN A 276 29.25 13.02 -14.61
C ASN A 276 28.18 13.19 -13.52
N ILE A 277 27.52 12.10 -13.13
CA ILE A 277 26.46 12.12 -12.12
C ILE A 277 27.04 11.80 -10.74
N THR A 278 26.54 12.47 -9.70
CA THR A 278 26.84 12.14 -8.29
C THR A 278 25.57 11.61 -7.64
N ILE A 279 25.68 10.47 -6.96
CA ILE A 279 24.56 9.82 -6.27
C ILE A 279 24.95 9.61 -4.80
N ASP A 280 24.05 9.90 -3.88
CA ASP A 280 24.21 9.61 -2.45
C ASP A 280 22.91 9.00 -1.94
N GLY A 281 22.88 7.69 -1.73
CA GLY A 281 21.66 6.97 -1.35
C GLY A 281 21.14 7.32 0.05
N ARG A 282 22.07 7.64 0.98
CA ARG A 282 21.84 7.93 2.41
C ARG A 282 21.63 6.67 3.26
N GLY A 283 20.46 6.50 3.86
CA GLY A 283 20.08 5.34 4.68
C GLY A 283 19.26 4.37 3.82
N GLY A 284 18.68 3.33 4.42
CA GLY A 284 17.97 2.31 3.64
C GLY A 284 18.90 1.36 2.89
N HIS A 285 18.31 0.57 2.01
CA HIS A 285 18.94 -0.37 1.08
C HIS A 285 18.72 0.14 -0.35
N ASP A 286 19.66 0.97 -0.82
CA ASP A 286 19.49 1.72 -2.06
C ASP A 286 19.92 0.94 -3.29
N ARG A 287 19.20 1.14 -4.40
CA ARG A 287 19.40 0.43 -5.67
C ARG A 287 19.79 1.36 -6.80
N LEU A 288 20.87 1.00 -7.51
CA LEU A 288 21.34 1.68 -8.70
C LEU A 288 21.13 0.83 -9.95
N ILE A 289 20.33 1.31 -10.90
CA ILE A 289 19.87 0.54 -12.08
C ILE A 289 20.38 1.13 -13.39
N PHE A 290 21.06 0.29 -14.19
CA PHE A 290 21.53 0.64 -15.54
C PHE A 290 20.74 -0.01 -16.67
N HIS A 291 19.79 -0.88 -16.30
CA HIS A 291 18.91 -1.55 -17.24
C HIS A 291 18.05 -0.53 -17.99
N ARG A 292 18.00 -0.67 -19.33
CA ARG A 292 17.31 0.24 -20.26
C ARG A 292 16.14 -0.42 -20.99
N ASN A 293 15.48 -1.45 -20.44
CA ASN A 293 14.26 -1.90 -21.09
C ASN A 293 13.14 -0.91 -20.80
N ASP A 294 12.93 -0.10 -21.83
CA ASP A 294 11.95 0.97 -21.95
C ASP A 294 10.53 0.41 -22.15
N ASP A 295 10.03 -0.42 -21.23
CA ASP A 295 8.63 -0.85 -21.29
C ASP A 295 7.64 0.29 -20.97
N PHE A 296 8.13 1.52 -20.81
CA PHE A 296 7.27 2.70 -20.77
C PHE A 296 7.39 3.68 -21.94
N TYR A 297 8.46 3.63 -22.76
CA TYR A 297 8.63 4.50 -23.95
C TYR A 297 9.64 4.01 -25.02
N GLY A 298 9.82 2.71 -25.23
CA GLY A 298 10.28 2.09 -26.49
C GLY A 298 11.39 2.79 -27.29
N GLY A 299 12.54 3.10 -26.68
CA GLY A 299 13.72 3.60 -27.39
C GLY A 299 14.70 2.48 -27.74
N PRO A 300 15.44 2.55 -28.87
CA PRO A 300 16.51 1.60 -29.14
C PRO A 300 17.67 1.85 -28.16
N THR A 301 17.88 0.91 -27.24
CA THR A 301 19.02 0.92 -26.32
C THR A 301 20.33 0.86 -27.12
N ARG A 302 21.32 1.66 -26.70
CA ARG A 302 22.69 1.45 -27.15
C ARG A 302 23.32 0.47 -26.18
N ASP A 303 23.30 -0.83 -26.41
CA ASP A 303 24.01 -1.85 -25.60
C ASP A 303 25.40 -1.34 -25.14
N MET A 304 25.50 -0.92 -23.89
CA MET A 304 26.74 -0.43 -23.26
C MET A 304 26.99 -1.30 -22.05
N SER A 305 28.18 -1.87 -21.96
CA SER A 305 28.65 -2.56 -20.76
C SER A 305 28.92 -1.54 -19.66
N VAL A 306 28.61 -1.92 -18.43
CA VAL A 306 28.77 -1.18 -17.19
C VAL A 306 29.87 -1.83 -16.36
N THR A 307 30.73 -1.02 -15.76
CA THR A 307 31.67 -1.45 -14.72
C THR A 307 31.39 -0.67 -13.46
N ILE A 308 30.96 -1.38 -12.42
CA ILE A 308 30.63 -0.87 -11.09
C ILE A 308 31.76 -1.26 -10.15
N ASP A 309 32.27 -0.28 -9.40
CA ASP A 309 33.28 -0.47 -8.37
C ASP A 309 32.77 0.16 -7.06
N ALA A 310 32.26 -0.69 -6.17
CA ALA A 310 31.68 -0.32 -4.88
C ALA A 310 32.73 0.22 -3.90
N VAL A 311 33.97 -0.27 -3.97
CA VAL A 311 35.09 0.26 -3.16
C VAL A 311 35.44 1.69 -3.58
N ALA A 312 35.48 1.95 -4.87
CA ALA A 312 35.76 3.28 -5.41
C ALA A 312 34.54 4.21 -5.39
N GLY A 313 33.33 3.67 -5.27
CA GLY A 313 32.08 4.41 -5.43
C GLY A 313 31.95 4.97 -6.85
N THR A 314 32.25 4.16 -7.86
CA THR A 314 32.25 4.62 -9.27
C THR A 314 31.55 3.67 -10.21
N VAL A 315 30.89 4.24 -11.22
CA VAL A 315 30.43 3.52 -12.40
C VAL A 315 31.00 4.12 -13.67
N SER A 316 31.44 3.24 -14.57
CA SER A 316 31.87 3.62 -15.92
C SER A 316 31.21 2.74 -16.97
N THR A 317 30.89 3.33 -18.10
CA THR A 317 30.25 2.67 -19.24
C THR A 317 31.21 2.59 -20.43
N SER A 318 31.03 1.59 -21.28
CA SER A 318 31.83 1.40 -22.49
C SER A 318 30.93 1.13 -23.70
N PRO A 319 31.22 1.72 -24.87
CA PRO A 319 32.44 2.45 -25.23
C PRO A 319 32.44 3.96 -24.89
N VAL A 320 31.34 4.48 -24.32
CA VAL A 320 31.21 5.89 -23.96
C VAL A 320 31.22 6.00 -22.44
N PRO A 321 32.24 6.62 -21.81
CA PRO A 321 32.28 6.72 -20.35
C PRO A 321 31.33 7.79 -19.80
N ASP A 322 30.44 7.38 -18.91
CA ASP A 322 29.50 8.28 -18.23
C ASP A 322 30.05 8.86 -16.92
N ASN A 323 31.07 8.25 -16.30
CA ASN A 323 31.75 8.76 -15.09
C ASN A 323 30.79 9.10 -13.94
N ILE A 324 30.12 8.10 -13.39
CA ILE A 324 29.18 8.27 -12.28
C ILE A 324 29.92 7.98 -10.97
N HIS A 325 29.63 8.78 -9.95
CA HIS A 325 30.10 8.56 -8.58
C HIS A 325 28.90 8.28 -7.67
N PHE A 326 29.05 7.30 -6.77
CA PHE A 326 28.00 6.98 -5.81
C PHE A 326 28.57 6.79 -4.39
N THR A 327 27.73 7.03 -3.39
CA THR A 327 27.95 6.69 -1.99
C THR A 327 26.67 6.11 -1.39
N SER A 328 26.80 5.22 -0.40
CA SER A 328 25.66 4.52 0.25
C SER A 328 24.73 3.91 -0.79
N ILE A 329 25.22 2.94 -1.53
CA ILE A 329 24.42 2.12 -2.45
C ILE A 329 24.81 0.68 -2.17
N GLU A 330 23.80 -0.17 -1.98
CA GLU A 330 23.96 -1.55 -1.56
C GLU A 330 23.53 -2.52 -2.68
N SER A 331 22.62 -2.10 -3.57
CA SER A 331 22.08 -2.92 -4.66
C SER A 331 22.44 -2.36 -6.03
N PHE A 332 22.93 -3.23 -6.92
CA PHE A 332 23.43 -2.84 -8.24
C PHE A 332 22.82 -3.70 -9.33
N ALA A 333 22.00 -3.07 -10.19
CA ALA A 333 21.45 -3.72 -11.38
C ALA A 333 22.19 -3.30 -12.66
N GLY A 334 22.69 -4.31 -13.36
CA GLY A 334 23.37 -4.20 -14.64
C GLY A 334 22.45 -3.82 -15.80
N SER A 335 22.98 -4.03 -16.99
CA SER A 335 22.39 -3.72 -18.29
C SER A 335 21.99 -5.01 -19.01
N GLN A 336 21.76 -4.94 -20.32
CA GLN A 336 21.57 -6.14 -21.16
C GLN A 336 22.88 -6.57 -21.86
N SER A 337 24.01 -6.01 -21.43
CA SER A 337 25.35 -6.23 -21.98
C SER A 337 26.24 -6.88 -20.92
N ALA A 338 27.35 -7.48 -21.37
CA ALA A 338 28.35 -8.04 -20.45
C ALA A 338 28.96 -6.97 -19.54
N ASP A 339 28.61 -7.02 -18.26
CA ASP A 339 28.93 -6.07 -17.21
C ASP A 339 30.00 -6.60 -16.25
N THR A 340 30.49 -5.71 -15.39
CA THR A 340 31.49 -6.05 -14.37
C THR A 340 31.14 -5.38 -13.06
N PHE A 341 30.99 -6.17 -12.00
CA PHE A 341 30.72 -5.73 -10.65
C PHE A 341 31.91 -6.06 -9.76
N LEU A 342 32.44 -5.05 -9.09
CA LEU A 342 33.50 -5.15 -8.08
C LEU A 342 32.92 -4.67 -6.75
N GLY A 343 32.51 -5.60 -5.90
CA GLY A 343 32.00 -5.38 -4.55
C GLY A 343 33.08 -4.92 -3.57
N SER A 344 32.67 -4.69 -2.32
CA SER A 344 33.46 -4.07 -1.26
C SER A 344 33.68 -5.00 -0.06
N ASP A 345 33.77 -4.46 1.16
CA ASP A 345 33.79 -5.24 2.40
C ASP A 345 32.40 -5.20 3.10
N ARG A 346 31.36 -4.68 2.41
CA ARG A 346 29.98 -4.57 2.90
C ARG A 346 29.13 -5.62 2.21
N ASP A 347 27.93 -5.82 2.73
CA ASP A 347 26.96 -6.76 2.17
C ASP A 347 26.30 -6.07 0.96
N GLU A 348 26.49 -6.60 -0.24
CA GLU A 348 25.95 -6.04 -1.47
C GLU A 348 25.05 -7.01 -2.24
N GLU A 349 24.08 -6.45 -2.95
CA GLU A 349 23.21 -7.19 -3.87
C GLU A 349 23.60 -6.87 -5.32
N PHE A 350 23.83 -7.92 -6.12
CA PHE A 350 24.16 -7.80 -7.53
C PHE A 350 23.05 -8.42 -8.36
N LEU A 351 22.47 -7.62 -9.27
CA LEU A 351 21.54 -8.06 -10.30
C LEU A 351 22.23 -7.92 -11.66
N PRO A 352 22.89 -8.97 -12.18
CA PRO A 352 23.65 -8.87 -13.43
C PRO A 352 22.77 -8.51 -14.63
N MET A 353 21.49 -8.92 -14.58
CA MET A 353 20.51 -8.77 -15.65
C MET A 353 20.89 -9.63 -16.86
N GLY A 354 21.00 -9.06 -18.05
CA GLY A 354 21.34 -9.84 -19.24
C GLY A 354 22.79 -9.58 -19.64
N GLY A 355 23.53 -10.62 -20.01
CA GLY A 355 24.92 -10.43 -20.39
C GLY A 355 25.73 -11.68 -20.16
N ALA A 356 27.04 -11.61 -20.36
CA ALA A 356 27.94 -12.62 -19.83
C ALA A 356 28.82 -11.88 -18.83
N ASP A 357 28.34 -11.82 -17.60
CA ASP A 357 28.78 -10.83 -16.62
C ASP A 357 29.92 -11.35 -15.76
N THR A 358 30.60 -10.43 -15.09
CA THR A 358 31.61 -10.75 -14.08
C THR A 358 31.23 -10.10 -12.77
N VAL A 359 30.93 -10.91 -11.76
CA VAL A 359 30.57 -10.45 -10.41
C VAL A 359 31.64 -10.89 -9.42
N HIS A 360 32.13 -9.95 -8.62
CA HIS A 360 33.08 -10.20 -7.54
C HIS A 360 32.61 -9.48 -6.28
N GLY A 361 31.92 -10.16 -5.36
CA GLY A 361 31.40 -9.54 -4.13
C GLY A 361 32.51 -9.08 -3.17
N SER A 362 33.64 -9.80 -3.16
CA SER A 362 34.82 -9.53 -2.34
C SER A 362 34.67 -9.96 -0.89
N GLY A 363 34.21 -9.11 0.03
CA GLY A 363 34.01 -9.45 1.43
C GLY A 363 32.73 -8.84 1.96
N GLY A 364 32.15 -9.45 3.00
CA GLY A 364 30.76 -9.17 3.38
C GLY A 364 29.95 -10.44 3.22
N ILE A 365 28.64 -10.31 3.21
CA ILE A 365 27.67 -11.34 2.83
C ILE A 365 26.98 -10.83 1.57
N ASP A 366 27.43 -11.28 0.42
CA ASP A 366 26.99 -10.77 -0.87
C ASP A 366 25.90 -11.65 -1.49
N THR A 367 24.95 -11.02 -2.16
CA THR A 367 23.81 -11.68 -2.78
C THR A 367 23.84 -11.51 -4.30
N LEU A 368 23.76 -12.62 -5.03
CA LEU A 368 23.52 -12.64 -6.46
C LEU A 368 22.02 -12.85 -6.71
N SER A 369 21.36 -11.94 -7.41
CA SER A 369 19.91 -11.95 -7.58
C SER A 369 19.49 -11.90 -9.05
N TYR A 370 18.59 -12.80 -9.44
CA TYR A 370 17.96 -12.86 -10.76
C TYR A 370 16.46 -12.48 -10.72
N GLU A 371 16.01 -11.84 -9.64
CA GLU A 371 14.60 -11.54 -9.36
C GLU A 371 13.94 -10.63 -10.43
N LEU A 372 14.70 -9.69 -11.00
CA LEU A 372 14.20 -8.71 -11.96
C LEU A 372 14.28 -9.19 -13.41
N GLU A 373 14.74 -10.42 -13.68
CA GLU A 373 14.87 -10.95 -15.03
C GLU A 373 13.52 -11.49 -15.56
N GLN A 374 12.49 -10.62 -15.56
CA GLN A 374 11.11 -10.94 -15.95
C GLN A 374 10.97 -11.40 -17.42
N VAL A 375 9.96 -12.23 -17.67
CA VAL A 375 9.55 -12.65 -19.01
C VAL A 375 8.97 -11.45 -19.76
N VAL A 376 9.80 -10.76 -20.56
CA VAL A 376 9.33 -9.73 -21.49
C VAL A 376 8.26 -10.33 -22.41
N PRO A 377 6.99 -9.86 -22.36
CA PRO A 377 5.96 -10.31 -23.27
C PRO A 377 6.42 -10.02 -24.70
N ASN A 378 6.46 -11.04 -25.55
CA ASN A 378 6.97 -11.00 -26.95
C ASN A 378 8.49 -11.14 -27.14
N SER A 379 9.27 -11.49 -26.11
CA SER A 379 10.65 -11.95 -26.33
C SER A 379 10.65 -13.26 -27.13
N SER A 380 11.48 -13.33 -28.17
CA SER A 380 11.62 -14.50 -29.04
C SER A 380 12.45 -15.62 -28.39
N THR A 381 13.04 -15.34 -27.23
CA THR A 381 13.95 -16.21 -26.50
C THR A 381 13.14 -17.04 -25.52
N ILE A 382 13.32 -18.37 -25.55
CA ILE A 382 12.79 -19.24 -24.49
C ILE A 382 13.62 -18.92 -23.25
N LYS A 383 13.01 -18.29 -22.24
CA LYS A 383 13.64 -18.13 -20.94
C LYS A 383 13.69 -19.46 -20.21
N GLN A 384 14.77 -19.69 -19.48
CA GLN A 384 14.97 -20.81 -18.56
C GLN A 384 15.11 -20.25 -17.14
N GLY A 385 14.93 -21.07 -16.10
CA GLY A 385 15.36 -20.68 -14.77
C GLY A 385 16.88 -20.49 -14.70
N ALA A 386 17.30 -19.67 -13.75
CA ALA A 386 18.68 -19.44 -13.38
C ALA A 386 19.32 -20.76 -12.91
N VAL A 387 20.58 -20.97 -13.32
CA VAL A 387 21.37 -22.12 -12.85
C VAL A 387 22.64 -21.60 -12.21
N VAL A 388 22.71 -21.66 -10.88
CA VAL A 388 23.80 -21.08 -10.08
C VAL A 388 24.53 -22.16 -9.31
N ASP A 389 25.87 -22.13 -9.34
CA ASP A 389 26.73 -23.01 -8.55
C ASP A 389 27.93 -22.23 -7.99
N LEU A 390 27.83 -21.87 -6.70
CA LEU A 390 28.83 -21.06 -6.00
C LEU A 390 30.19 -21.79 -5.89
N SER A 391 30.19 -23.12 -5.68
CA SER A 391 31.44 -23.90 -5.61
C SER A 391 32.25 -23.87 -6.92
N THR A 392 31.56 -23.78 -8.05
CA THR A 392 32.18 -23.74 -9.38
C THR A 392 32.35 -22.32 -9.90
N ASN A 393 31.83 -21.32 -9.19
CA ASN A 393 31.92 -19.91 -9.55
C ASN A 393 31.27 -19.60 -10.91
N THR A 394 30.14 -20.24 -11.20
CA THR A 394 29.39 -20.05 -12.45
C THR A 394 27.91 -19.86 -12.19
N ALA A 395 27.31 -18.93 -12.91
CA ALA A 395 25.86 -18.76 -12.99
C ALA A 395 25.42 -18.68 -14.45
N VAL A 396 24.21 -19.16 -14.75
CA VAL A 396 23.57 -19.04 -16.06
C VAL A 396 22.29 -18.27 -15.88
N ASP A 397 22.19 -17.10 -16.53
CA ASP A 397 21.04 -16.20 -16.50
C ASP A 397 19.79 -16.80 -17.17
N THR A 398 18.63 -16.13 -17.07
CA THR A 398 17.40 -16.65 -17.71
C THR A 398 17.46 -16.59 -19.25
N GLY A 399 18.35 -15.76 -19.79
CA GLY A 399 18.71 -15.68 -21.20
C GLY A 399 19.60 -16.82 -21.73
N GLY A 400 20.15 -17.66 -20.84
CA GLY A 400 21.03 -18.78 -21.15
C GLY A 400 22.50 -18.39 -21.39
N GLN A 401 22.90 -17.17 -21.05
CA GLN A 401 24.29 -16.72 -21.03
C GLN A 401 24.95 -17.11 -19.70
N THR A 402 26.28 -17.10 -19.65
CA THR A 402 27.02 -17.60 -18.47
C THR A 402 27.83 -16.47 -17.86
N ASP A 403 27.58 -16.25 -16.58
CA ASP A 403 28.26 -15.28 -15.74
C ASP A 403 29.40 -15.95 -14.97
N THR A 404 30.42 -15.16 -14.68
CA THR A 404 31.52 -15.55 -13.80
C THR A 404 31.33 -14.85 -12.47
N ILE A 405 31.14 -15.62 -11.40
CA ILE A 405 30.83 -15.10 -10.06
C ILE A 405 31.94 -15.46 -9.08
N SER A 406 32.11 -14.71 -7.98
CA SER A 406 33.05 -15.06 -6.91
C SER A 406 32.83 -14.22 -5.67
N GLY A 407 33.08 -14.80 -4.48
CA GLY A 407 32.83 -14.12 -3.21
C GLY A 407 31.36 -13.73 -3.10
N ILE A 408 30.48 -14.71 -3.32
CA ILE A 408 29.03 -14.57 -3.23
C ILE A 408 28.60 -15.64 -2.23
N GLU A 409 27.81 -15.25 -1.23
CA GLU A 409 27.34 -16.15 -0.17
C GLU A 409 25.87 -16.49 -0.36
N ASN A 410 25.08 -15.61 -0.98
CA ASN A 410 23.64 -15.78 -1.13
C ASN A 410 23.22 -15.74 -2.60
N VAL A 411 22.13 -16.44 -2.91
CA VAL A 411 21.53 -16.47 -4.24
C VAL A 411 20.03 -16.32 -4.15
N THR A 412 19.49 -15.37 -4.90
CA THR A 412 18.06 -15.25 -5.20
C THR A 412 17.84 -15.63 -6.66
N GLY A 413 16.92 -16.56 -6.87
CA GLY A 413 16.46 -17.04 -8.16
C GLY A 413 15.64 -16.02 -8.95
N SER A 414 14.98 -16.52 -9.98
CA SER A 414 14.01 -15.84 -10.82
C SER A 414 12.61 -16.36 -10.53
N THR A 415 11.57 -15.84 -11.19
CA THR A 415 10.21 -16.40 -11.05
C THR A 415 9.96 -17.64 -11.94
N LEU A 416 11.02 -18.39 -12.25
CA LEU A 416 11.01 -19.58 -13.10
C LEU A 416 11.67 -20.72 -12.34
N GLY A 417 11.40 -21.98 -12.73
CA GLY A 417 12.05 -23.13 -12.09
C GLY A 417 13.57 -23.15 -12.24
N ASP A 418 14.26 -22.85 -11.15
CA ASP A 418 15.68 -22.61 -11.02
C ASP A 418 16.46 -23.82 -10.48
N THR A 419 17.78 -23.75 -10.57
CA THR A 419 18.68 -24.70 -9.91
C THR A 419 19.79 -23.94 -9.20
N LEU A 420 19.70 -23.87 -7.88
CA LEU A 420 20.58 -23.07 -7.03
C LEU A 420 21.43 -23.99 -6.15
N ALA A 421 22.75 -23.87 -6.24
CA ALA A 421 23.68 -24.63 -5.41
C ALA A 421 24.68 -23.71 -4.70
N GLY A 422 24.74 -23.86 -3.38
CA GLY A 422 25.69 -23.20 -2.48
C GLY A 422 27.13 -23.69 -2.63
N ASP A 423 27.95 -23.44 -1.62
CA ASP A 423 29.34 -23.90 -1.55
C ASP A 423 29.65 -24.70 -0.26
N GLU A 424 30.72 -24.40 0.46
CA GLU A 424 31.06 -25.06 1.72
C GLU A 424 30.91 -24.09 2.92
N GLY A 425 30.49 -22.86 2.65
CA GLY A 425 30.14 -21.84 3.62
C GLY A 425 28.64 -21.80 3.89
N SER A 426 28.21 -20.94 4.82
CA SER A 426 26.79 -20.71 5.08
C SER A 426 26.19 -19.86 3.98
N ASN A 427 25.20 -20.40 3.27
CA ASN A 427 24.51 -19.73 2.16
C ASN A 427 23.02 -19.48 2.46
N VAL A 428 22.47 -18.41 1.89
CA VAL A 428 21.01 -18.22 1.78
C VAL A 428 20.60 -18.44 0.33
N LEU A 429 19.75 -19.42 0.07
CA LEU A 429 19.23 -19.74 -1.26
C LEU A 429 17.72 -19.50 -1.29
N ARG A 430 17.26 -18.64 -2.20
CA ARG A 430 15.84 -18.29 -2.39
C ARG A 430 15.43 -18.60 -3.83
N GLY A 431 14.43 -19.47 -4.03
CA GLY A 431 13.92 -19.84 -5.35
C GLY A 431 12.99 -18.79 -5.96
N LEU A 432 12.05 -18.27 -5.15
CA LEU A 432 10.93 -17.39 -5.53
C LEU A 432 9.73 -18.16 -6.08
N ASP A 433 9.29 -17.89 -7.30
CA ASP A 433 8.19 -18.64 -7.93
C ASP A 433 8.81 -19.67 -8.91
N GLY A 434 8.18 -20.82 -9.06
CA GLY A 434 8.65 -21.87 -9.97
C GLY A 434 8.94 -23.16 -9.24
N ASP A 435 9.11 -24.26 -9.99
CA ASP A 435 9.51 -25.54 -9.40
C ASP A 435 11.05 -25.57 -9.32
N ASP A 436 11.59 -25.26 -8.15
CA ASP A 436 13.00 -25.00 -7.93
C ASP A 436 13.77 -26.20 -7.37
N THR A 437 15.08 -26.22 -7.57
CA THR A 437 16.00 -27.17 -6.94
C THR A 437 17.10 -26.45 -6.18
N LEU A 438 17.09 -26.55 -4.86
CA LEU A 438 18.02 -25.87 -3.95
C LEU A 438 18.96 -26.90 -3.28
N ASN A 439 20.25 -26.61 -3.28
CA ASN A 439 21.27 -27.47 -2.66
C ASN A 439 22.29 -26.64 -1.86
N GLY A 440 22.22 -26.68 -0.52
CA GLY A 440 23.13 -25.95 0.38
C GLY A 440 24.57 -26.46 0.31
N ARG A 441 24.72 -27.79 0.23
CA ARG A 441 25.95 -28.58 0.21
C ARG A 441 26.63 -28.71 1.56
N GLY A 442 27.38 -27.73 2.00
CA GLY A 442 28.09 -27.79 3.26
C GLY A 442 28.06 -26.43 3.89
N GLY A 443 27.78 -26.30 5.17
CA GLY A 443 27.58 -24.97 5.74
C GLY A 443 26.62 -24.95 6.91
N MET A 444 25.98 -23.82 7.12
CA MET A 444 24.72 -23.77 7.87
C MET A 444 23.84 -22.93 6.98
N ASP A 445 23.04 -23.59 6.18
CA ASP A 445 22.39 -22.97 5.04
C ASP A 445 20.94 -22.63 5.36
N ARG A 446 20.40 -21.59 4.73
CA ARG A 446 18.98 -21.29 4.75
C ARG A 446 18.42 -21.46 3.35
N LEU A 447 17.49 -22.40 3.17
CA LEU A 447 16.91 -22.72 1.87
C LEU A 447 15.41 -22.40 1.90
N GLU A 448 14.96 -21.56 0.97
CA GLU A 448 13.57 -21.12 0.79
C GLU A 448 13.19 -21.29 -0.67
N GLY A 449 12.33 -22.26 -0.98
CA GLY A 449 11.90 -22.54 -2.35
C GLY A 449 10.99 -21.42 -2.86
N GLY A 450 9.91 -21.18 -2.11
CA GLY A 450 8.92 -20.17 -2.42
C GLY A 450 7.70 -20.86 -3.04
N ALA A 451 7.05 -20.25 -4.03
CA ALA A 451 5.85 -20.82 -4.62
C ALA A 451 6.15 -21.79 -5.77
N GLY A 452 5.81 -23.06 -5.63
CA GLY A 452 6.07 -24.10 -6.62
C GLY A 452 6.00 -25.50 -6.02
N ASP A 453 6.47 -26.50 -6.74
CA ASP A 453 6.75 -27.81 -6.13
C ASP A 453 8.29 -27.97 -6.03
N ASP A 454 8.88 -27.59 -4.89
CA ASP A 454 10.32 -27.41 -4.75
C ASP A 454 11.07 -28.63 -4.19
N ILE A 455 12.36 -28.70 -4.51
CA ILE A 455 13.27 -29.74 -3.99
C ILE A 455 14.44 -29.09 -3.24
N HIS A 456 14.58 -29.45 -1.97
CA HIS A 456 15.63 -28.98 -1.08
C HIS A 456 16.59 -30.11 -0.70
N THR A 457 17.89 -29.80 -0.69
CA THR A 457 18.96 -30.63 -0.15
C THR A 457 19.83 -29.75 0.73
N GLY A 458 19.86 -29.98 2.05
CA GLY A 458 20.68 -29.19 2.97
C GLY A 458 22.16 -29.53 2.81
N GLY A 459 22.48 -30.82 2.97
CA GLY A 459 23.84 -31.34 2.92
C GLY A 459 24.48 -31.46 4.30
N ASP A 460 25.77 -31.14 4.41
CA ASP A 460 26.52 -31.23 5.65
C ASP A 460 26.34 -29.93 6.46
N GLY A 461 25.86 -30.03 7.70
CA GLY A 461 25.81 -28.90 8.61
C GLY A 461 24.42 -28.68 9.19
N ALA A 462 24.22 -27.56 9.88
CA ALA A 462 22.96 -27.29 10.57
C ALA A 462 22.11 -26.34 9.73
N ASP A 463 21.25 -26.93 8.91
CA ASP A 463 20.53 -26.19 7.88
C ASP A 463 19.12 -25.80 8.34
N THR A 464 18.58 -24.77 7.73
CA THR A 464 17.23 -24.26 7.98
C THR A 464 16.43 -24.24 6.69
N PHE A 465 15.37 -25.05 6.65
CA PHE A 465 14.45 -25.12 5.53
C PHE A 465 13.22 -24.28 5.83
N VAL A 466 12.95 -23.28 5.01
CA VAL A 466 11.84 -22.33 5.19
C VAL A 466 10.63 -22.86 4.45
N VAL A 467 9.47 -22.83 5.12
CA VAL A 467 8.19 -23.09 4.48
C VAL A 467 7.23 -21.99 4.90
N ASN A 468 6.62 -21.35 3.91
CA ASN A 468 5.64 -20.30 4.05
C ASN A 468 4.27 -20.76 3.53
N PRO A 469 3.18 -20.05 3.89
CA PRO A 469 1.88 -20.28 3.30
C PRO A 469 1.89 -20.05 1.79
N GLY A 470 1.33 -20.99 1.03
CA GLY A 470 1.26 -20.92 -0.42
C GLY A 470 2.46 -21.52 -1.17
N ASP A 471 3.47 -22.04 -0.47
CA ASP A 471 4.69 -22.55 -1.10
C ASP A 471 4.43 -23.72 -2.04
N GLY A 472 3.43 -24.56 -1.79
CA GLY A 472 3.04 -25.64 -2.71
C GLY A 472 3.41 -27.02 -2.19
N THR A 473 3.96 -27.93 -3.01
CA THR A 473 4.29 -29.31 -2.61
C THR A 473 5.78 -29.58 -2.63
N ASP A 474 6.42 -29.33 -1.50
CA ASP A 474 7.88 -29.31 -1.42
C ASP A 474 8.45 -30.60 -0.85
N THR A 475 9.72 -30.84 -1.13
CA THR A 475 10.45 -32.03 -0.70
C THR A 475 11.83 -31.69 -0.17
N ILE A 476 12.13 -32.08 1.07
CA ILE A 476 13.48 -32.07 1.64
C ILE A 476 14.04 -33.48 1.58
N THR A 477 15.19 -33.64 0.92
CA THR A 477 15.73 -34.95 0.54
C THR A 477 16.65 -35.60 1.60
N ASP A 478 17.20 -34.82 2.54
CA ASP A 478 18.27 -35.28 3.43
C ASP A 478 18.21 -34.77 4.88
N PHE A 479 17.07 -34.25 5.34
CA PHE A 479 16.88 -33.67 6.68
C PHE A 479 17.51 -34.51 7.83
N GLU A 480 18.46 -33.92 8.57
CA GLU A 480 19.15 -34.52 9.71
C GLU A 480 18.53 -34.09 11.06
N ILE A 481 17.93 -35.06 11.77
CA ILE A 481 17.32 -34.82 13.08
C ILE A 481 18.35 -34.35 14.12
N GLY A 482 18.01 -33.27 14.83
CA GLY A 482 18.82 -32.69 15.90
C GLY A 482 19.96 -31.81 15.39
N VAL A 483 20.07 -31.66 14.07
CA VAL A 483 21.04 -30.82 13.39
C VAL A 483 20.26 -29.74 12.61
N ASP A 484 19.36 -30.15 11.73
CA ASP A 484 18.57 -29.26 10.89
C ASP A 484 17.32 -28.71 11.57
N LYS A 485 16.79 -27.63 11.01
CA LYS A 485 15.55 -26.99 11.40
C LYS A 485 14.60 -26.80 10.23
N LEU A 486 13.33 -27.02 10.50
CA LEU A 486 12.24 -26.59 9.64
C LEU A 486 11.69 -25.28 10.20
N ASP A 487 11.81 -24.20 9.44
CA ASP A 487 11.30 -22.89 9.81
C ASP A 487 9.87 -22.71 9.29
N LEU A 488 8.94 -22.69 10.24
CA LEU A 488 7.50 -22.48 10.01
C LEU A 488 7.05 -21.16 10.63
N SER A 489 7.95 -20.18 10.79
CA SER A 489 7.64 -18.93 11.47
C SER A 489 6.56 -18.10 10.79
N ALA A 490 6.34 -18.31 9.50
CA ALA A 490 5.28 -17.66 8.72
C ALA A 490 3.87 -18.23 9.01
N PHE A 491 3.76 -19.36 9.71
CA PHE A 491 2.50 -19.92 10.15
C PHE A 491 2.18 -19.54 11.60
N ASP A 492 0.89 -19.49 11.93
CA ASP A 492 0.45 -19.50 13.33
C ASP A 492 1.02 -20.74 14.05
N ALA A 493 1.62 -20.55 15.22
CA ALA A 493 2.34 -21.60 15.94
C ALA A 493 1.45 -22.81 16.27
N ALA A 494 0.20 -22.56 16.67
CA ALA A 494 -0.76 -23.61 16.99
C ALA A 494 -1.19 -24.40 15.74
N VAL A 495 -1.35 -23.72 14.61
CA VAL A 495 -1.63 -24.35 13.31
C VAL A 495 -0.46 -25.24 12.88
N ALA A 496 0.77 -24.71 12.90
CA ALA A 496 1.97 -25.46 12.53
C ALA A 496 2.18 -26.68 13.44
N ALA A 497 2.03 -26.52 14.76
CA ALA A 497 2.14 -27.63 15.71
C ALA A 497 1.09 -28.73 15.45
N SER A 498 -0.15 -28.36 15.16
CA SER A 498 -1.21 -29.30 14.80
C SER A 498 -0.92 -30.05 13.49
N ALA A 499 -0.35 -29.37 12.49
CA ALA A 499 0.04 -30.00 11.23
C ALA A 499 1.10 -31.10 11.46
N ILE A 500 2.09 -30.82 12.30
CA ILE A 500 3.16 -31.77 12.66
C ILE A 500 2.61 -32.99 13.41
N GLU A 501 1.69 -32.78 14.37
CA GLU A 501 1.06 -33.90 15.09
C GLU A 501 0.27 -34.85 14.17
N ASN A 502 -0.23 -34.34 13.05
CA ASN A 502 -1.04 -35.08 12.08
C ASN A 502 -0.26 -35.54 10.85
N ALA A 503 1.08 -35.42 10.85
CA ALA A 503 1.90 -35.78 9.71
C ALA A 503 1.71 -37.25 9.29
N LEU A 504 1.70 -37.49 7.97
CA LEU A 504 1.41 -38.80 7.39
C LEU A 504 2.66 -39.71 7.39
N PRO A 505 2.48 -41.04 7.46
CA PRO A 505 3.59 -41.99 7.44
C PRO A 505 4.05 -42.35 6.02
N GLY A 506 5.36 -42.54 5.84
CA GLY A 506 6.01 -42.89 4.57
C GLY A 506 6.62 -41.62 3.97
N SER A 507 7.89 -41.35 4.32
CA SER A 507 8.40 -39.97 4.46
C SER A 507 7.53 -39.17 5.47
N VAL A 508 8.09 -38.23 6.21
CA VAL A 508 7.26 -37.39 7.10
C VAL A 508 6.59 -36.34 6.21
N ILE A 509 5.27 -36.44 6.01
CA ILE A 509 4.53 -35.47 5.18
C ILE A 509 3.68 -34.58 6.09
N ILE A 510 3.97 -33.29 6.10
CA ILE A 510 3.24 -32.27 6.85
C ILE A 510 2.30 -31.57 5.87
N LEU A 511 1.01 -31.51 6.20
CA LEU A 511 -0.02 -30.87 5.39
C LEU A 511 -0.55 -29.64 6.12
N PHE A 512 -0.52 -28.49 5.45
CA PHE A 512 -0.98 -27.22 6.02
C PHE A 512 -2.42 -26.90 5.59
N PRO A 513 -3.14 -26.02 6.31
CA PRO A 513 -4.57 -25.75 6.04
C PRO A 513 -4.87 -25.06 4.71
N ASP A 514 -3.91 -24.32 4.18
CA ASP A 514 -3.96 -23.65 2.87
C ASP A 514 -3.84 -24.64 1.69
N GLY A 515 -3.42 -25.88 1.98
CA GLY A 515 -3.23 -26.95 1.00
C GLY A 515 -1.77 -27.17 0.61
N SER A 516 -0.84 -26.34 1.07
CA SER A 516 0.60 -26.57 0.91
C SER A 516 1.06 -27.76 1.75
N SER A 517 2.21 -28.34 1.40
CA SER A 517 2.76 -29.50 2.09
C SER A 517 4.26 -29.63 1.91
N ILE A 518 4.92 -30.15 2.95
CA ILE A 518 6.35 -30.46 2.92
C ILE A 518 6.56 -31.95 3.21
N THR A 519 7.37 -32.59 2.37
CA THR A 519 7.80 -33.99 2.53
C THR A 519 9.25 -34.07 3.00
N LEU A 520 9.50 -34.66 4.17
CA LEU A 520 10.85 -34.98 4.64
C LEU A 520 11.18 -36.43 4.28
N GLU A 521 12.01 -36.63 3.26
CA GLU A 521 12.38 -37.97 2.79
C GLU A 521 13.25 -38.72 3.80
N GLY A 522 13.12 -40.05 3.81
CA GLY A 522 13.99 -40.92 4.62
C GLY A 522 13.70 -40.94 6.13
N LEU A 523 12.84 -40.05 6.64
CA LEU A 523 12.46 -39.99 8.06
C LEU A 523 11.24 -40.88 8.39
N ASN A 524 11.21 -41.37 9.64
CA ASN A 524 10.00 -41.98 10.21
C ASN A 524 9.29 -40.97 11.11
N LEU A 525 7.96 -41.02 11.14
CA LEU A 525 7.11 -40.11 11.93
C LEU A 525 7.47 -40.04 13.43
N GLY A 526 8.04 -41.08 14.00
CA GLY A 526 8.45 -41.10 15.42
C GLY A 526 9.78 -40.40 15.72
N ASP A 527 10.55 -40.06 14.68
CA ASP A 527 11.88 -39.48 14.81
C ASP A 527 11.84 -37.93 14.69
N PHE A 528 10.78 -37.37 14.12
CA PHE A 528 10.57 -35.92 13.97
C PHE A 528 9.68 -35.36 15.08
N SER A 529 9.98 -34.15 15.57
CA SER A 529 9.20 -33.49 16.62
C SER A 529 9.33 -31.97 16.55
N LEU A 530 8.54 -31.26 17.36
CA LEU A 530 8.61 -29.80 17.49
C LEU A 530 10.00 -29.27 17.91
N ALA A 531 10.89 -30.12 18.42
CA ALA A 531 12.27 -29.70 18.72
C ALA A 531 13.07 -29.36 17.45
N GLU A 532 12.66 -29.84 16.29
CA GLU A 532 13.27 -29.58 14.98
C GLU A 532 12.60 -28.45 14.22
N VAL A 533 11.70 -27.71 14.87
CA VAL A 533 10.87 -26.70 14.21
C VAL A 533 11.05 -25.35 14.87
N ILE A 534 11.23 -24.32 14.05
CA ILE A 534 11.08 -22.92 14.46
C ILE A 534 9.62 -22.56 14.21
N LEU A 535 8.90 -22.22 15.28
CA LEU A 535 7.49 -21.85 15.21
C LEU A 535 7.36 -20.32 15.21
N GLY A 536 6.29 -19.83 14.57
CA GLY A 536 5.93 -18.42 14.58
C GLY A 536 5.37 -17.99 15.93
N ASN A 537 4.84 -16.76 15.96
CA ASN A 537 4.11 -16.23 17.10
C ASN A 537 2.60 -16.45 16.92
N SER A 538 1.91 -16.90 17.96
CA SER A 538 0.46 -17.01 18.03
C SER A 538 -0.10 -15.85 18.84
N ALA A 539 -1.11 -15.18 18.29
CA ALA A 539 -1.78 -14.09 19.00
C ALA A 539 -2.39 -14.56 20.34
N PRO A 540 -2.55 -13.65 21.33
CA PRO A 540 -3.27 -13.96 22.55
C PRO A 540 -4.69 -14.45 22.21
N THR A 541 -5.18 -15.43 22.97
CA THR A 541 -6.49 -16.06 22.73
C THR A 541 -7.54 -15.66 23.76
N GLY A 542 -7.16 -14.91 24.79
CA GLY A 542 -8.08 -14.51 25.84
C GLY A 542 -7.50 -13.57 26.89
N ILE A 543 -8.40 -12.97 27.66
CA ILE A 543 -8.08 -12.17 28.84
C ILE A 543 -8.88 -12.71 30.03
N LEU A 544 -8.17 -13.02 31.12
CA LEU A 544 -8.68 -13.44 32.42
C LEU A 544 -8.68 -12.28 33.42
N PRO A 545 -9.59 -12.27 34.40
CA PRO A 545 -10.55 -13.33 34.70
C PRO A 545 -11.76 -13.31 33.76
N ASP A 546 -12.25 -14.48 33.35
CA ASP A 546 -13.49 -14.64 32.55
C ASP A 546 -14.78 -14.54 33.41
N GLY A 547 -14.66 -13.99 34.61
CA GLY A 547 -15.71 -13.92 35.62
C GLY A 547 -16.29 -12.52 35.78
N GLU A 548 -17.31 -12.42 36.64
CA GLU A 548 -17.96 -11.15 36.99
C GLU A 548 -16.97 -10.23 37.72
N LEU A 549 -16.79 -9.01 37.19
CA LEU A 549 -16.02 -7.95 37.83
C LEU A 549 -16.96 -7.13 38.70
N VAL A 550 -16.55 -6.79 39.93
CA VAL A 550 -17.43 -6.10 40.88
C VAL A 550 -16.65 -5.03 41.63
N ILE A 551 -17.25 -3.85 41.81
CA ILE A 551 -16.72 -2.76 42.64
C ILE A 551 -17.86 -2.16 43.47
N PRO A 552 -17.65 -1.80 44.75
CA PRO A 552 -18.65 -1.05 45.49
C PRO A 552 -18.80 0.37 44.95
N GLU A 553 -19.99 0.94 45.08
CA GLU A 553 -20.15 2.40 44.97
C GLU A 553 -19.24 3.12 45.98
N ASN A 554 -18.92 4.38 45.72
CA ASN A 554 -18.02 5.20 46.56
C ASN A 554 -16.58 4.68 46.67
N ALA A 555 -16.20 3.69 45.85
CA ALA A 555 -14.81 3.25 45.73
C ALA A 555 -13.90 4.44 45.38
N LEU A 556 -12.76 4.52 46.06
CA LEU A 556 -11.86 5.66 45.94
C LEU A 556 -10.95 5.49 44.71
N GLY A 557 -10.51 6.62 44.15
CA GLY A 557 -9.49 6.61 43.09
C GLY A 557 -8.25 5.81 43.49
N GLY A 558 -7.86 4.85 42.65
CA GLY A 558 -6.79 3.89 42.87
C GLY A 558 -7.24 2.55 43.49
N GLU A 559 -8.51 2.39 43.85
CA GLU A 559 -9.04 1.12 44.35
C GLU A 559 -9.11 0.07 43.23
N ALA A 560 -8.55 -1.12 43.48
CA ALA A 560 -8.40 -2.16 42.47
C ALA A 560 -9.71 -2.93 42.26
N VAL A 561 -10.08 -3.13 40.99
CA VAL A 561 -11.20 -3.98 40.55
C VAL A 561 -10.69 -5.42 40.34
N THR A 562 -9.63 -5.57 39.54
CA THR A 562 -9.00 -6.86 39.23
C THR A 562 -7.59 -6.66 38.67
N THR A 563 -6.88 -7.75 38.42
CA THR A 563 -5.67 -7.76 37.59
C THR A 563 -5.90 -8.71 36.44
N PHE A 564 -5.75 -8.20 35.21
CA PHE A 564 -5.87 -9.00 34.00
C PHE A 564 -4.64 -9.88 33.80
N ALA A 565 -4.87 -11.04 33.20
CA ALA A 565 -3.83 -11.95 32.72
C ALA A 565 -4.21 -12.43 31.32
N ALA A 566 -3.22 -12.58 30.45
CA ALA A 566 -3.42 -13.09 29.10
C ALA A 566 -3.61 -14.61 29.14
N VAL A 567 -4.36 -15.12 28.17
CA VAL A 567 -4.34 -16.53 27.80
C VAL A 567 -3.64 -16.58 26.46
N ASP A 568 -2.41 -17.04 26.47
CA ASP A 568 -1.55 -17.05 25.30
C ASP A 568 -1.02 -18.46 25.06
N PRO A 569 -1.11 -19.00 23.83
CA PRO A 569 -0.39 -20.21 23.46
C PRO A 569 1.13 -20.10 23.72
N ASP A 570 1.71 -18.91 23.60
CA ASP A 570 3.14 -18.64 23.73
C ASP A 570 3.49 -18.25 25.16
N ALA A 571 3.84 -19.27 25.95
CA ALA A 571 4.04 -19.13 27.40
C ALA A 571 5.25 -18.24 27.81
N ALA A 572 6.11 -17.86 26.86
CA ALA A 572 7.29 -17.03 27.10
C ALA A 572 7.04 -15.53 26.88
N ASP A 573 5.92 -15.18 26.25
CA ASP A 573 5.63 -13.81 25.83
C ASP A 573 5.32 -12.90 27.01
N THR A 574 5.71 -11.64 26.86
CA THR A 574 5.18 -10.57 27.70
C THR A 574 3.95 -9.94 27.07
N HIS A 575 3.06 -9.43 27.93
CA HIS A 575 1.76 -8.92 27.51
C HIS A 575 1.54 -7.49 27.99
N VAL A 576 1.15 -6.62 27.07
CA VAL A 576 0.77 -5.23 27.34
C VAL A 576 -0.75 -5.12 27.28
N PHE A 577 -1.35 -4.54 28.32
CA PHE A 577 -2.80 -4.33 28.39
C PHE A 577 -3.14 -2.85 28.19
N GLU A 578 -4.19 -2.60 27.40
CA GLU A 578 -4.71 -1.26 27.15
C GLU A 578 -6.23 -1.20 27.30
N LEU A 579 -6.73 -0.04 27.74
CA LEU A 579 -8.16 0.25 27.79
C LEU A 579 -8.56 1.00 26.51
N LEU A 580 -9.31 0.34 25.66
CA LEU A 580 -9.91 0.95 24.47
C LEU A 580 -11.22 1.69 24.82
N ASN A 581 -11.87 1.27 25.90
CA ASN A 581 -13.01 1.96 26.50
C ASN A 581 -12.87 1.92 28.03
N ASP A 582 -12.66 3.08 28.63
CA ASP A 582 -12.45 3.31 30.06
C ASP A 582 -13.75 3.63 30.84
N ALA A 583 -14.90 3.38 30.21
CA ALA A 583 -16.23 3.77 30.69
C ALA A 583 -16.37 5.27 30.97
N SER A 584 -15.87 6.11 30.06
CA SER A 584 -15.89 7.58 30.18
C SER A 584 -15.01 8.11 31.31
N GLY A 585 -13.83 7.52 31.47
CA GLY A 585 -12.81 7.90 32.44
C GLY A 585 -13.07 7.43 33.87
N LEU A 586 -13.93 6.42 34.07
CA LEU A 586 -14.21 5.87 35.40
C LEU A 586 -13.13 4.88 35.87
N PHE A 587 -12.48 4.20 34.92
CA PHE A 587 -11.48 3.18 35.21
C PHE A 587 -10.17 3.48 34.48
N GLU A 588 -9.06 3.04 35.05
CA GLU A 588 -7.74 3.13 34.46
C GLU A 588 -6.96 1.82 34.66
N LEU A 589 -5.96 1.59 33.82
CA LEU A 589 -5.03 0.48 33.95
C LEU A 589 -3.68 0.95 34.48
N ASP A 590 -3.05 0.09 35.26
CA ASP A 590 -1.68 0.23 35.74
C ASP A 590 -0.96 -1.11 35.50
N GLY A 591 -0.32 -1.22 34.35
CA GLY A 591 0.01 -2.52 33.75
C GLY A 591 -1.27 -3.33 33.52
N GLY A 592 -1.31 -4.56 34.02
CA GLY A 592 -2.53 -5.39 33.98
C GLY A 592 -3.56 -5.07 35.07
N MET A 593 -3.30 -4.17 36.03
CA MET A 593 -4.22 -3.93 37.14
C MET A 593 -5.29 -2.89 36.79
N LEU A 594 -6.55 -3.31 36.74
CA LEU A 594 -7.70 -2.44 36.57
C LEU A 594 -8.08 -1.80 37.90
N LYS A 595 -8.20 -0.47 37.92
CA LYS A 595 -8.54 0.30 39.12
C LYS A 595 -9.48 1.47 38.80
N VAL A 596 -10.14 1.99 39.82
CA VAL A 596 -10.95 3.22 39.71
C VAL A 596 -10.03 4.39 39.41
N ALA A 597 -10.34 5.19 38.40
CA ALA A 597 -9.50 6.30 37.98
C ALA A 597 -9.43 7.40 39.06
N ALA A 598 -8.32 8.14 39.09
CA ALA A 598 -8.14 9.21 40.07
C ALA A 598 -9.22 10.31 39.91
N GLY A 599 -10.06 10.48 40.94
CA GLY A 599 -11.14 11.47 40.94
C GLY A 599 -12.45 11.00 40.30
N ALA A 600 -12.51 9.75 39.81
CA ALA A 600 -13.76 9.12 39.41
C ALA A 600 -14.68 8.92 40.62
N VAL A 601 -15.99 8.97 40.36
CA VAL A 601 -17.04 8.73 41.34
C VAL A 601 -17.88 7.57 40.84
N ILE A 602 -17.84 6.45 41.55
CA ILE A 602 -18.67 5.28 41.26
C ILE A 602 -19.97 5.43 42.03
N ASP A 603 -21.09 5.50 41.31
CA ASP A 603 -22.43 5.78 41.84
C ASP A 603 -23.39 4.71 41.29
N TYR A 604 -23.91 3.86 42.18
CA TYR A 604 -24.78 2.74 41.81
C TYR A 604 -26.11 3.21 41.22
N GLU A 605 -26.64 4.31 41.74
CA GLU A 605 -27.93 4.89 41.36
C GLU A 605 -27.85 5.59 40.01
N ALA A 606 -26.67 6.13 39.67
CA ALA A 606 -26.39 6.59 38.31
C ALA A 606 -26.28 5.42 37.33
N ALA A 607 -25.54 4.37 37.68
CA ALA A 607 -25.40 3.17 36.86
C ALA A 607 -25.05 1.93 37.71
N THR A 608 -25.85 0.87 37.57
CA THR A 608 -25.60 -0.39 38.30
C THR A 608 -24.45 -1.20 37.71
N SER A 609 -23.93 -0.82 36.54
CA SER A 609 -22.83 -1.50 35.87
C SER A 609 -22.19 -0.63 34.80
N HIS A 610 -20.92 -0.89 34.49
CA HIS A 610 -20.18 -0.26 33.40
C HIS A 610 -19.58 -1.32 32.48
N THR A 611 -19.46 -0.99 31.19
CA THR A 611 -18.75 -1.84 30.22
C THR A 611 -17.44 -1.18 29.85
N ILE A 612 -16.35 -1.94 29.89
CA ILE A 612 -15.03 -1.56 29.40
C ILE A 612 -14.61 -2.49 28.27
N ARG A 613 -13.72 -2.01 27.40
CA ARG A 613 -13.07 -2.82 26.38
C ARG A 613 -11.57 -2.81 26.62
N VAL A 614 -11.00 -4.00 26.72
CA VAL A 614 -9.58 -4.20 27.02
C VAL A 614 -8.93 -4.90 25.84
N SER A 615 -7.77 -4.41 25.41
CA SER A 615 -6.86 -5.10 24.50
C SER A 615 -5.71 -5.71 25.28
N VAL A 616 -5.24 -6.87 24.86
CA VAL A 616 -3.94 -7.42 25.24
C VAL A 616 -3.12 -7.64 23.98
N THR A 617 -1.88 -7.19 23.99
CA THR A 617 -0.92 -7.33 22.89
C THR A 617 0.29 -8.11 23.38
N ASP A 618 0.75 -9.08 22.59
CA ASP A 618 1.98 -9.84 22.86
C ASP A 618 3.25 -9.07 22.43
N ASP A 619 4.41 -9.72 22.55
CA ASP A 619 5.71 -9.13 22.20
C ASP A 619 5.90 -8.97 20.68
N ALA A 620 5.17 -9.74 19.86
CA ALA A 620 5.18 -9.64 18.40
C ALA A 620 4.18 -8.60 17.86
N GLY A 621 3.38 -7.98 18.73
CA GLY A 621 2.40 -6.95 18.36
C GLY A 621 1.02 -7.51 17.98
N ALA A 622 0.80 -8.82 18.04
CA ALA A 622 -0.53 -9.38 17.80
C ALA A 622 -1.42 -9.18 19.02
N SER A 623 -2.72 -8.93 18.79
CA SER A 623 -3.62 -8.48 19.86
C SER A 623 -4.95 -9.21 19.93
N PHE A 624 -5.52 -9.22 21.13
CA PHE A 624 -6.85 -9.76 21.42
C PHE A 624 -7.65 -8.78 22.25
N GLU A 625 -8.88 -8.49 21.82
CA GLU A 625 -9.78 -7.58 22.50
C GLU A 625 -10.94 -8.31 23.17
N LYS A 626 -11.36 -7.81 24.33
CA LYS A 626 -12.53 -8.33 25.05
C LYS A 626 -13.29 -7.25 25.81
N ASP A 627 -14.61 -7.34 25.73
CA ASP A 627 -15.52 -6.54 26.56
C ASP A 627 -15.69 -7.18 27.94
N PHE A 628 -15.59 -6.36 28.99
CA PHE A 628 -15.89 -6.75 30.37
C PHE A 628 -17.00 -5.88 30.93
N VAL A 629 -17.88 -6.49 31.74
CA VAL A 629 -18.92 -5.77 32.49
C VAL A 629 -18.52 -5.75 33.96
N ILE A 630 -18.41 -4.54 34.51
CA ILE A 630 -18.13 -4.28 35.92
C ILE A 630 -19.46 -3.97 36.59
N GLN A 631 -19.90 -4.81 37.52
CA GLN A 631 -21.09 -4.55 38.34
C GLN A 631 -20.72 -3.61 39.48
N VAL A 632 -21.59 -2.62 39.72
CA VAL A 632 -21.50 -1.76 40.90
C VAL A 632 -22.36 -2.38 41.99
N THR A 633 -21.84 -2.54 43.21
CA THR A 633 -22.65 -2.96 44.36
C THR A 633 -23.04 -1.77 45.21
N ASN A 634 -24.34 -1.66 45.46
CA ASN A 634 -24.89 -0.66 46.37
C ASN A 634 -24.36 -0.85 47.81
N MET A 635 -23.99 0.26 48.46
CA MET A 635 -23.52 0.34 49.83
C MET A 635 -24.59 0.96 50.74
N PRO A 636 -24.66 0.54 52.01
CA PRO A 636 -25.61 1.12 52.95
C PRO A 636 -25.25 2.56 53.31
N VAL A 637 -26.28 3.42 53.44
CA VAL A 637 -26.17 4.79 53.95
C VAL A 637 -25.35 4.83 55.24
N SER A 638 -24.30 5.66 55.25
CA SER A 638 -23.29 5.65 56.32
C SER A 638 -23.66 6.49 57.55
N ASP A 639 -24.39 7.59 57.36
CA ASP A 639 -24.88 8.47 58.44
C ASP A 639 -26.11 9.28 57.98
N ILE A 640 -26.80 9.95 58.90
CA ILE A 640 -27.90 10.88 58.62
C ILE A 640 -27.49 12.28 59.13
N ALA A 641 -27.48 13.26 58.24
CA ALA A 641 -27.13 14.63 58.55
C ALA A 641 -28.36 15.56 58.55
N LEU A 642 -28.21 16.72 59.19
CA LEU A 642 -29.17 17.83 59.03
C LEU A 642 -28.78 18.65 57.81
N ALA A 643 -29.54 18.52 56.73
CA ALA A 643 -29.42 19.40 55.56
C ALA A 643 -29.71 20.87 55.94
N SER A 644 -30.67 21.08 56.85
CA SER A 644 -30.97 22.40 57.41
C SER A 644 -31.77 22.34 58.71
N GLY A 645 -31.73 23.41 59.50
CA GLY A 645 -32.54 23.57 60.71
C GLY A 645 -31.92 22.93 61.96
N GLY A 646 -32.77 22.34 62.81
CA GLY A 646 -32.37 21.67 64.06
C GLY A 646 -32.73 22.41 65.35
N THR A 647 -33.39 23.56 65.25
CA THR A 647 -33.90 24.31 66.41
C THR A 647 -35.32 24.78 66.13
N VAL A 648 -36.17 24.76 67.15
CA VAL A 648 -37.55 25.28 67.09
C VAL A 648 -37.84 26.16 68.29
N GLU A 649 -38.52 27.28 68.06
CA GLU A 649 -38.94 28.21 69.10
C GLU A 649 -39.98 27.58 70.02
N GLU A 650 -39.95 27.95 71.30
CA GLU A 650 -40.98 27.50 72.24
C GLU A 650 -42.36 27.98 71.80
N ASN A 651 -43.36 27.09 71.91
CA ASN A 651 -44.75 27.31 71.46
C ASN A 651 -44.96 27.36 69.92
N ALA A 652 -44.05 26.80 69.12
CA ALA A 652 -44.28 26.61 67.69
C ALA A 652 -45.60 25.83 67.42
N ALA A 653 -46.32 26.22 66.37
CA ALA A 653 -47.57 25.57 65.99
C ALA A 653 -47.31 24.22 65.30
N GLY A 654 -48.24 23.26 65.45
CA GLY A 654 -48.16 21.98 64.73
C GLY A 654 -48.06 22.19 63.22
N GLY A 655 -47.16 21.43 62.57
CA GLY A 655 -46.79 21.56 61.16
C GLY A 655 -45.60 22.49 60.87
N THR A 656 -45.04 23.16 61.89
CA THR A 656 -43.84 24.00 61.73
C THR A 656 -42.63 23.13 61.39
N VAL A 657 -41.92 23.45 60.30
CA VAL A 657 -40.68 22.75 59.91
C VAL A 657 -39.57 23.07 60.91
N VAL A 658 -38.96 22.01 61.44
CA VAL A 658 -37.88 22.07 62.43
C VAL A 658 -36.53 21.82 61.76
N ALA A 659 -36.49 20.84 60.86
CA ALA A 659 -35.28 20.39 60.21
C ALA A 659 -35.59 19.67 58.90
N THR A 660 -34.61 19.62 58.00
CA THR A 660 -34.60 18.69 56.87
C THR A 660 -33.38 17.80 57.02
N PHE A 661 -33.56 16.49 56.86
CA PHE A 661 -32.48 15.51 56.90
C PHE A 661 -31.98 15.19 55.50
N GLU A 662 -30.72 14.81 55.40
CA GLU A 662 -30.12 14.20 54.21
C GLU A 662 -29.30 12.99 54.63
N ALA A 663 -29.16 12.03 53.71
CA ALA A 663 -28.26 10.92 53.90
C ALA A 663 -26.82 11.44 53.73
N SER A 664 -25.93 11.02 54.62
CA SER A 664 -24.51 11.36 54.51
C SER A 664 -23.81 10.26 53.71
N GLU A 665 -23.94 10.37 52.39
CA GLU A 665 -23.23 9.59 51.40
C GLU A 665 -22.79 10.50 50.24
N ASN A 666 -21.87 10.03 49.39
CA ASN A 666 -21.27 10.86 48.35
C ASN A 666 -21.10 10.07 47.04
N PRO A 667 -21.98 10.27 46.05
CA PRO A 667 -22.92 11.39 45.92
C PRO A 667 -24.15 11.26 46.84
N VAL A 668 -24.78 12.39 47.19
CA VAL A 668 -25.92 12.42 48.14
C VAL A 668 -27.18 11.89 47.46
N GLU A 669 -27.76 10.83 48.01
CA GLU A 669 -28.97 10.21 47.49
C GLU A 669 -30.20 11.12 47.60
N PRO A 670 -30.87 11.45 46.48
CA PRO A 670 -32.17 12.11 46.52
C PRO A 670 -33.30 11.12 46.89
N SER A 671 -33.03 9.81 46.91
CA SER A 671 -34.03 8.74 47.03
C SER A 671 -34.11 8.11 48.44
N ALA A 672 -33.23 8.49 49.37
CA ALA A 672 -33.18 7.96 50.72
C ALA A 672 -34.52 8.10 51.47
N THR A 673 -34.94 7.03 52.15
CA THR A 673 -36.16 7.03 52.96
C THR A 673 -35.81 7.24 54.44
N PHE A 674 -36.46 8.23 55.06
CA PHE A 674 -36.22 8.56 56.46
C PHE A 674 -37.41 8.14 57.33
N ALA A 675 -37.12 7.73 58.56
CA ALA A 675 -38.13 7.38 59.53
C ALA A 675 -37.72 7.83 60.93
N LEU A 676 -38.69 8.31 61.71
CA LEU A 676 -38.49 8.56 63.15
C LEU A 676 -38.53 7.24 63.90
N VAL A 677 -37.44 6.94 64.61
CA VAL A 677 -37.37 5.81 65.55
C VAL A 677 -37.86 6.18 66.96
N ASP A 678 -37.88 7.48 67.27
CA ASP A 678 -38.46 8.09 68.46
C ASP A 678 -39.08 9.44 68.05
N ASP A 679 -40.36 9.63 68.37
CA ASP A 679 -41.15 10.81 68.01
C ASP A 679 -41.26 11.84 69.16
N ALA A 680 -40.46 11.66 70.22
CA ALA A 680 -40.45 12.46 71.43
C ALA A 680 -41.84 12.53 72.12
N ASN A 681 -42.55 11.41 72.18
CA ASN A 681 -43.93 11.30 72.66
C ASN A 681 -44.93 12.02 71.73
N SER A 682 -44.79 11.78 70.44
CA SER A 682 -45.64 12.30 69.36
C SER A 682 -45.65 13.82 69.25
N LEU A 683 -44.52 14.45 69.61
CA LEU A 683 -44.28 15.87 69.43
C LEU A 683 -43.70 16.22 68.07
N PHE A 684 -43.22 15.24 67.31
CA PHE A 684 -42.70 15.45 65.97
C PHE A 684 -43.20 14.40 65.00
N VAL A 685 -43.35 14.80 63.73
CA VAL A 685 -43.67 13.93 62.61
C VAL A 685 -42.69 14.17 61.47
N LEU A 686 -42.42 13.12 60.69
CA LEU A 686 -41.60 13.20 59.49
C LEU A 686 -42.48 13.18 58.24
N ASP A 687 -42.19 14.06 57.30
CA ASP A 687 -42.82 14.15 55.98
C ASP A 687 -41.71 14.12 54.93
N GLY A 688 -41.52 12.95 54.31
CA GLY A 688 -40.30 12.67 53.54
C GLY A 688 -39.06 12.73 54.43
N ASN A 689 -38.15 13.65 54.15
CA ASN A 689 -36.97 13.94 54.96
C ASN A 689 -37.14 15.17 55.88
N THR A 690 -38.33 15.76 55.97
CA THR A 690 -38.56 16.99 56.73
C THR A 690 -39.21 16.69 58.08
N LEU A 691 -38.57 17.15 59.17
CA LEU A 691 -39.09 17.09 60.53
C LEU A 691 -40.03 18.27 60.82
N LYS A 692 -41.21 18.00 61.36
CA LYS A 692 -42.21 19.00 61.75
C LYS A 692 -42.70 18.77 63.18
N VAL A 693 -43.09 19.85 63.86
CA VAL A 693 -43.84 19.83 65.15
C VAL A 693 -45.20 19.19 65.00
#